data_AF-A0A349UP00-F1
#
_entry.id   AF-A0A349UP00-F1
#
_cell.length_a   1.000
_cell.length_b   1.000
_cell.length_c   1.000
_cell.angle_alpha   90.00
_cell.angle_beta   90.00
_cell.angle_gamma   90.00
#
_symmetry.space_group_name_H-M   'P 1'
#
loop_
_entity.id
_entity.type
_entity.pdbx_description
1 polymer ?
#
loop_
_entity_poly.entity_id
_entity_poly.type
_entity_poly.pdbx_seq_one_letter_code
_entity_poly.pdbx_strand_id
1 'polypeptide(L)'
;MNPPGRREVVNHPARAAVCLILAALAGCASQEQTIGIPRTDGIVIDGKADEWGERGYRVEILSSERGPLQPADDLDVRFRLGWDPRGLLVLAFVRDDVLLESEADDRLWERDGVELFLADHLGGEQMAQTIVSPGVDPKHPKLRVTRHNMRQSETLKKTRPLSAEAAAAKTSDGYLVEALLPWAEIGVTPELGRSVAFQLYVNDADGAGGKRKVIWFPRSETHGDTTAMHSIRLAADLSPPCKASAAVDFEHLRDVRIQVVGVAELTGKEVAAVASDGRTLARGTLSAKAGRCEATLRFPVPADGAVPSRVTVRAAGQTVASVELPDLPALRAKAMVEISPHFTRHVLDGEGFPECVFDQPLMVENLIGPHELDVTFYDRQYRPVTKATQPGRYGAVIRIQTADGKVYTRGRTLYRVPKPFKWWEVRLGGRIELPAPLELDVKKVEAQREILMELYKWAGVEMDGRSDAMAILLAGIDETNPEGGLVDRFDDAETKNRQWWVGLNRRLAGTDKTSAAPVVCPRPNDGKPAPVLHEGTMAEAGMTPDAPQKIDAVLTKWAADTDEGFIACVVRNGVVVLHKAYGRRDGKDVATDSASYMASLTKLMHGACLMMLVDRGLVDLDTPVGTYLPQFRGVKNSERMTVRTLFTHTAGMWGHWGDEECDFEYRVAEYAPYLAVAKKHAYNGMSLSLGSKIIEHVSGDSLPRFYKAHLVVPLGMKNTQVTNSSYNAESTAWDMAVFGQMLLNGGAYGDKRFFSEATRDRMLPVKLTMILGEGTKTEWGIGCVWMSQDVFGQRTFGHGSAASATLRIDLDNQLVVSMTRRTAGKNFNKYHPEFLKTVADCMIAPKNLRPPPPKP
;
A
#
# COMPACT_ATOMS: atom_id res chain seq x y z
N MET A 1 46.35 -15.19 -0.52
CA MET A 1 45.85 -14.33 -1.61
C MET A 1 44.55 -13.70 -1.13
N ASN A 2 44.48 -12.37 -1.09
CA ASN A 2 43.31 -11.62 -0.60
C ASN A 2 42.05 -11.97 -1.42
N PRO A 3 40.88 -12.16 -0.78
CA PRO A 3 39.63 -12.36 -1.51
C PRO A 3 39.14 -11.00 -2.05
N PRO A 4 38.74 -10.93 -3.34
CA PRO A 4 38.29 -9.72 -3.98
C PRO A 4 36.85 -9.37 -3.57
N GLY A 5 36.64 -8.08 -3.28
CA GLY A 5 35.43 -7.31 -3.59
C GLY A 5 34.08 -7.86 -3.11
N ARG A 6 33.63 -7.38 -1.94
CA ARG A 6 32.21 -7.33 -1.58
C ARG A 6 31.45 -6.55 -2.67
N ARG A 7 30.71 -7.24 -3.52
CA ARG A 7 29.61 -6.66 -4.29
C ARG A 7 28.34 -6.87 -3.49
N GLU A 8 27.66 -5.77 -3.18
CA GLU A 8 26.35 -5.75 -2.53
C GLU A 8 25.37 -6.61 -3.34
N VAL A 9 24.91 -7.69 -2.73
CA VAL A 9 23.80 -8.50 -3.23
C VAL A 9 22.52 -7.76 -2.88
N VAL A 10 21.68 -7.59 -3.89
CA VAL A 10 20.39 -6.89 -3.86
C VAL A 10 19.57 -7.27 -2.63
N ASN A 11 19.32 -6.27 -1.77
CA ASN A 11 18.61 -6.40 -0.50
C ASN A 11 17.11 -6.70 -0.70
N HIS A 12 16.59 -7.60 0.13
CA HIS A 12 15.14 -7.82 0.37
C HIS A 12 14.45 -6.48 0.72
N PRO A 13 13.18 -6.24 0.30
CA PRO A 13 12.48 -4.95 0.46
C PRO A 13 12.40 -4.40 1.90
N ALA A 14 12.63 -5.22 2.94
CA ALA A 14 12.62 -4.76 4.34
C ALA A 14 13.74 -3.75 4.67
N ARG A 15 14.94 -3.88 4.06
CA ARG A 15 16.07 -2.95 4.32
C ARG A 15 15.89 -1.60 3.64
N ALA A 16 15.36 -1.62 2.41
CA ALA A 16 14.99 -0.39 1.72
C ALA A 16 13.81 0.27 2.41
N ALA A 17 12.79 -0.50 2.83
CA ALA A 17 11.59 0.01 3.49
C ALA A 17 11.88 0.70 4.82
N VAL A 18 12.68 0.14 5.73
CA VAL A 18 12.93 0.79 7.05
C VAL A 18 13.78 2.06 6.90
N CYS A 19 14.80 2.05 6.04
CA CYS A 19 15.57 3.26 5.73
C CYS A 19 14.74 4.28 4.93
N LEU A 20 13.85 3.85 4.03
CA LEU A 20 12.92 4.73 3.31
C LEU A 20 11.81 5.26 4.21
N ILE A 21 11.34 4.48 5.19
CA ILE A 21 10.38 4.90 6.21
C ILE A 21 11.08 5.98 7.04
N LEU A 22 12.26 5.73 7.60
CA LEU A 22 12.99 6.73 8.38
C LEU A 22 13.39 7.97 7.56
N ALA A 23 13.78 7.80 6.28
CA ALA A 23 14.12 8.91 5.38
C ALA A 23 12.90 9.67 4.84
N ALA A 24 11.72 9.05 4.73
CA ALA A 24 10.46 9.71 4.40
C ALA A 24 9.86 10.42 5.63
N LEU A 25 10.20 9.96 6.84
CA LEU A 25 9.78 10.56 8.11
C LEU A 25 10.63 11.78 8.52
N ALA A 26 11.76 11.99 7.86
CA ALA A 26 12.72 13.09 8.07
C ALA A 26 12.27 14.45 7.49
N GLY A 27 11.04 14.57 6.98
CA GLY A 27 10.55 15.81 6.36
C GLY A 27 9.14 16.16 6.80
N CYS A 28 8.94 16.53 8.05
CA CYS A 28 7.62 16.92 8.54
C CYS A 28 7.67 18.19 9.39
N ALA A 29 7.15 19.27 8.78
CA ALA A 29 6.55 20.38 9.48
C ALA A 29 5.43 20.96 8.61
N SER A 30 4.29 21.34 9.19
CA SER A 30 3.35 22.26 8.56
C SER A 30 3.40 23.58 9.32
N GLN A 31 3.67 24.68 8.60
CA GLN A 31 3.64 26.02 9.15
C GLN A 31 2.19 26.48 9.23
N GLU A 32 1.56 26.31 10.38
CA GLU A 32 0.28 26.95 10.66
C GLU A 32 0.52 28.40 11.12
N GLN A 33 1.15 29.18 10.24
CA GLN A 33 1.08 30.63 10.28
C GLN A 33 0.28 31.06 9.06
N THR A 34 -0.94 31.52 9.27
CA THR A 34 -1.70 32.15 8.20
C THR A 34 -1.02 33.46 7.82
N ILE A 35 -0.34 33.46 6.68
CA ILE A 35 0.41 34.61 6.20
C ILE A 35 -0.53 35.58 5.52
N GLY A 36 -0.65 36.80 6.06
CA GLY A 36 -1.41 37.88 5.46
C GLY A 36 -0.67 38.46 4.27
N ILE A 37 -1.22 38.30 3.07
CA ILE A 37 -0.69 38.90 1.84
C ILE A 37 -1.55 40.10 1.41
N PRO A 38 -0.94 41.17 0.88
CA PRO A 38 -1.64 42.43 0.64
C PRO A 38 -2.31 42.41 -0.73
N ARG A 39 -3.34 43.23 -0.88
CA ARG A 39 -3.88 43.56 -2.20
C ARG A 39 -2.87 44.43 -2.96
N THR A 40 -2.52 44.02 -4.18
CA THR A 40 -1.48 44.65 -5.01
C THR A 40 -2.02 44.88 -6.43
N ASP A 41 -2.94 45.82 -6.58
CA ASP A 41 -3.51 46.13 -7.90
C ASP A 41 -2.49 46.82 -8.83
N GLY A 42 -2.73 46.73 -10.14
CA GLY A 42 -1.96 47.46 -11.16
C GLY A 42 -0.59 46.87 -11.48
N ILE A 43 -0.37 45.58 -11.20
CA ILE A 43 0.80 44.82 -11.66
C ILE A 43 0.56 44.29 -13.07
N VAL A 44 1.43 44.60 -14.00
CA VAL A 44 1.47 44.08 -15.37
C VAL A 44 2.49 42.96 -15.42
N ILE A 45 2.10 41.79 -15.91
CA ILE A 45 3.01 40.63 -16.03
C ILE A 45 3.89 40.83 -17.26
N ASP A 46 5.01 41.54 -17.11
CA ASP A 46 5.92 41.91 -18.19
C ASP A 46 7.39 41.57 -17.91
N GLY A 47 7.67 41.00 -16.74
CA GLY A 47 9.01 40.57 -16.34
C GLY A 47 9.84 41.72 -15.79
N LYS A 48 9.21 42.77 -15.26
CA LYS A 48 9.88 43.89 -14.59
C LYS A 48 9.37 44.05 -13.16
N ALA A 49 10.29 44.29 -12.25
CA ALA A 49 9.96 44.49 -10.84
C ALA A 49 9.54 45.94 -10.49
N ASP A 50 9.66 46.88 -11.43
CA ASP A 50 9.53 48.33 -11.16
C ASP A 50 8.17 48.68 -10.54
N GLU A 51 7.09 48.09 -11.08
CA GLU A 51 5.73 48.33 -10.62
C GLU A 51 5.51 47.80 -9.19
N TRP A 52 6.22 46.75 -8.78
CA TRP A 52 6.09 46.19 -7.44
C TRP A 52 6.59 47.16 -6.36
N GLY A 53 7.63 47.96 -6.62
CA GLY A 53 8.20 48.89 -5.64
C GLY A 53 8.62 48.18 -4.35
N GLU A 54 8.00 48.51 -3.21
CA GLU A 54 8.12 47.76 -1.92
C GLU A 54 6.85 46.96 -1.57
N ARG A 55 5.88 46.88 -2.50
CA ARG A 55 4.60 46.19 -2.31
C ARG A 55 4.78 44.67 -2.33
N GLY A 56 3.82 43.97 -1.71
CA GLY A 56 3.81 42.52 -1.60
C GLY A 56 4.40 42.01 -0.28
N TYR A 57 3.98 40.81 0.12
CA TYR A 57 4.57 40.08 1.22
C TYR A 57 5.92 39.52 0.79
N ARG A 58 6.98 39.77 1.56
CA ARG A 58 8.35 39.42 1.21
C ARG A 58 8.81 38.12 1.87
N VAL A 59 9.38 37.24 1.05
CA VAL A 59 10.12 36.05 1.49
C VAL A 59 11.57 36.22 1.04
N GLU A 60 12.46 36.38 2.00
CA GLU A 60 13.88 36.72 1.78
C GLU A 60 14.81 35.51 1.88
N ILE A 61 14.26 34.33 2.18
CA ILE A 61 15.04 33.10 2.32
C ILE A 61 14.20 31.86 1.99
N LEU A 62 14.78 30.94 1.23
CA LEU A 62 14.28 29.59 1.01
C LEU A 62 15.25 28.56 1.60
N SER A 63 14.79 27.32 1.76
CA SER A 63 15.60 26.22 2.30
C SER A 63 15.79 25.11 1.28
N SER A 64 16.94 24.43 1.32
CA SER A 64 17.15 23.22 0.51
C SER A 64 16.17 22.12 0.94
N GLU A 65 15.69 21.34 -0.04
CA GLU A 65 14.82 20.20 0.23
C GLU A 65 15.58 19.09 0.99
N ARG A 66 16.85 18.86 0.61
CA ARG A 66 17.79 17.91 1.24
C ARG A 66 19.22 18.44 1.09
N GLY A 67 20.06 18.25 2.10
CA GLY A 67 21.51 18.54 2.02
C GLY A 67 21.93 19.86 2.69
N PRO A 68 23.24 20.18 2.67
CA PRO A 68 23.78 21.37 3.31
C PRO A 68 23.20 22.65 2.71
N LEU A 69 23.25 23.74 3.49
CA LEU A 69 22.92 25.07 3.01
C LEU A 69 23.78 25.43 1.80
N GLN A 70 23.14 25.77 0.68
CA GLN A 70 23.86 26.19 -0.52
C GLN A 70 24.50 27.57 -0.32
N PRO A 71 25.68 27.81 -0.91
CA PRO A 71 26.25 29.14 -0.98
C PRO A 71 25.29 30.12 -1.65
N ALA A 72 25.14 31.31 -1.08
CA ALA A 72 24.27 32.35 -1.64
C ALA A 72 24.82 32.94 -2.96
N ASP A 73 26.06 32.62 -3.32
CA ASP A 73 26.66 32.98 -4.60
C ASP A 73 26.40 31.99 -5.74
N ASP A 74 25.99 30.77 -5.39
CA ASP A 74 25.54 29.69 -6.27
C ASP A 74 24.02 29.86 -6.48
N LEU A 75 23.20 29.53 -5.47
CA LEU A 75 21.73 29.66 -5.54
C LEU A 75 21.15 30.50 -4.40
N ASP A 76 20.55 31.65 -4.74
CA ASP A 76 19.82 32.50 -3.79
C ASP A 76 18.47 32.98 -4.33
N VAL A 77 17.42 32.73 -3.55
CA VAL A 77 16.04 32.96 -3.98
C VAL A 77 15.31 33.80 -2.95
N ARG A 78 14.62 34.82 -3.45
CA ARG A 78 13.65 35.62 -2.71
C ARG A 78 12.44 35.88 -3.58
N PHE A 79 11.28 36.05 -2.99
CA PHE A 79 10.08 36.35 -3.77
C PHE A 79 9.08 37.21 -3.01
N ARG A 80 8.10 37.71 -3.75
CA ARG A 80 6.99 38.50 -3.25
C ARG A 80 5.66 37.92 -3.64
N LEU A 81 4.69 38.03 -2.73
CA LEU A 81 3.30 37.68 -2.98
C LEU A 81 2.39 38.89 -2.87
N GLY A 82 1.50 39.03 -3.82
CA GLY A 82 0.38 39.97 -3.78
C GLY A 82 -0.87 39.32 -4.32
N TRP A 83 -1.99 40.01 -4.25
CA TRP A 83 -3.19 39.56 -4.93
C TRP A 83 -4.00 40.70 -5.52
N ASP A 84 -4.72 40.43 -6.58
CA ASP A 84 -5.72 41.32 -7.14
C ASP A 84 -6.97 40.50 -7.55
N PRO A 85 -8.02 41.13 -8.13
CA PRO A 85 -9.21 40.40 -8.56
C PRO A 85 -8.97 39.33 -9.64
N ARG A 86 -7.86 39.38 -10.38
CA ARG A 86 -7.52 38.41 -11.43
C ARG A 86 -6.92 37.14 -10.83
N GLY A 87 -5.98 37.27 -9.89
CA GLY A 87 -5.22 36.13 -9.39
C GLY A 87 -4.26 36.40 -8.24
N LEU A 88 -3.53 35.35 -7.86
CA LEU A 88 -2.34 35.45 -7.00
C LEU A 88 -1.18 35.97 -7.86
N LEU A 89 -0.50 37.00 -7.38
CA LEU A 89 0.65 37.61 -8.04
C LEU A 89 1.93 37.09 -7.36
N VAL A 90 2.89 36.66 -8.16
CA VAL A 90 4.19 36.16 -7.70
C VAL A 90 5.30 36.89 -8.43
N LEU A 91 6.29 37.41 -7.69
CA LEU A 91 7.54 37.93 -8.24
C LEU A 91 8.71 37.22 -7.55
N ALA A 92 9.41 36.35 -8.27
CA ALA A 92 10.58 35.64 -7.78
C ALA A 92 11.85 36.22 -8.38
N PHE A 93 12.86 36.42 -7.55
CA PHE A 93 14.23 36.74 -7.94
C PHE A 93 15.09 35.50 -7.65
N VAL A 94 15.77 35.01 -8.67
CA VAL A 94 16.63 33.83 -8.59
C VAL A 94 18.03 34.26 -9.02
N ARG A 95 18.96 34.20 -8.07
CA ARG A 95 20.39 34.22 -8.34
C ARG A 95 20.86 32.80 -8.59
N ASP A 96 21.63 32.63 -9.65
CA ASP A 96 22.07 31.34 -10.17
C ASP A 96 23.37 31.54 -10.96
N ASP A 97 24.42 30.78 -10.66
CA ASP A 97 25.71 30.86 -11.34
C ASP A 97 25.78 30.04 -12.63
N VAL A 98 24.90 29.05 -12.83
CA VAL A 98 24.87 28.18 -14.01
C VAL A 98 23.45 28.05 -14.57
N LEU A 99 23.14 28.92 -15.53
CA LEU A 99 21.86 28.89 -16.25
C LEU A 99 21.77 27.73 -17.25
N LEU A 100 21.04 26.67 -16.89
CA LEU A 100 20.80 25.47 -17.68
C LEU A 100 19.32 25.06 -17.63
N GLU A 101 18.59 25.27 -18.73
CA GLU A 101 17.16 24.91 -18.79
C GLU A 101 16.91 23.52 -19.38
N SER A 102 15.72 22.98 -19.09
CA SER A 102 15.30 21.66 -19.60
C SER A 102 15.17 21.66 -21.13
N GLU A 103 15.55 20.54 -21.75
CA GLU A 103 15.38 20.33 -23.19
C GLU A 103 13.92 19.99 -23.58
N ALA A 104 13.11 19.55 -22.62
CA ALA A 104 11.77 19.02 -22.87
C ALA A 104 10.70 19.87 -22.18
N ASP A 105 9.75 20.37 -22.97
CA ASP A 105 8.66 21.23 -22.50
C ASP A 105 7.72 20.50 -21.51
N ASP A 106 7.59 19.19 -21.63
CA ASP A 106 6.81 18.38 -20.71
C ASP A 106 7.59 17.99 -19.46
N ARG A 107 8.86 18.40 -19.30
CA ARG A 107 9.73 18.13 -18.15
C ARG A 107 10.53 19.36 -17.71
N LEU A 108 9.88 20.53 -17.68
CA LEU A 108 10.52 21.79 -17.25
C LEU A 108 11.08 21.73 -15.82
N TRP A 109 10.54 20.85 -14.97
CA TRP A 109 11.05 20.64 -13.62
C TRP A 109 12.42 19.94 -13.58
N GLU A 110 12.96 19.39 -14.67
CA GLU A 110 14.23 18.64 -14.61
C GLU A 110 15.45 19.53 -14.36
N ARG A 111 15.36 20.82 -14.67
CA ARG A 111 16.44 21.80 -14.56
C ARG A 111 15.89 23.17 -14.15
N ASP A 112 16.63 24.25 -14.41
CA ASP A 112 16.33 25.57 -13.86
C ASP A 112 14.93 26.06 -14.22
N GLY A 113 14.25 26.54 -13.18
CA GLY A 113 12.89 27.04 -13.31
C GLY A 113 12.19 27.14 -11.97
N VAL A 114 11.08 27.87 -11.99
CA VAL A 114 10.24 28.14 -10.82
C VAL A 114 8.96 27.31 -10.92
N GLU A 115 8.68 26.51 -9.90
CA GLU A 115 7.42 25.78 -9.76
C GLU A 115 6.51 26.49 -8.77
N LEU A 116 5.29 26.79 -9.20
CA LEU A 116 4.27 27.49 -8.44
C LEU A 116 3.06 26.57 -8.27
N PHE A 117 2.67 26.32 -7.03
CA PHE A 117 1.51 25.48 -6.72
C PHE A 117 0.46 26.31 -6.02
N LEU A 118 -0.79 26.20 -6.47
CA LEU A 118 -1.93 26.92 -5.90
C LEU A 118 -3.09 25.95 -5.68
N ALA A 119 -3.64 25.95 -4.46
CA ALA A 119 -4.81 25.18 -4.09
C ALA A 119 -5.85 26.04 -3.36
N ASP A 120 -7.12 25.61 -3.42
CA ASP A 120 -8.27 26.34 -2.91
C ASP A 120 -8.26 26.56 -1.39
N HIS A 121 -7.63 25.65 -0.65
CA HIS A 121 -7.29 25.76 0.77
C HIS A 121 -6.27 24.65 1.15
N LEU A 122 -5.71 24.73 2.36
CA LEU A 122 -4.81 23.69 2.87
C LEU A 122 -5.56 22.37 3.04
N GLY A 123 -5.08 21.28 2.44
CA GLY A 123 -5.79 19.99 2.38
C GLY A 123 -6.92 19.91 1.35
N GLY A 124 -7.11 20.97 0.56
CA GLY A 124 -8.10 21.00 -0.51
C GLY A 124 -7.75 20.10 -1.69
N GLU A 125 -8.76 19.74 -2.49
CA GLU A 125 -8.65 18.83 -3.63
C GLU A 125 -8.59 19.57 -4.99
N GLN A 126 -8.63 20.91 -4.99
CA GLN A 126 -8.58 21.73 -6.21
C GLN A 126 -7.22 22.41 -6.32
N MET A 127 -6.26 21.71 -6.92
CA MET A 127 -4.88 22.18 -7.07
C MET A 127 -4.45 22.31 -8.53
N ALA A 128 -3.66 23.34 -8.83
CA ALA A 128 -2.92 23.48 -10.08
C ALA A 128 -1.44 23.76 -9.81
N GLN A 129 -0.58 23.28 -10.70
CA GLN A 129 0.85 23.59 -10.72
C GLN A 129 1.18 24.33 -12.02
N THR A 130 1.95 25.40 -11.91
CA THR A 130 2.52 26.17 -13.02
C THR A 130 4.04 26.13 -12.88
N ILE A 131 4.73 25.65 -13.90
CA ILE A 131 6.19 25.60 -13.95
C ILE A 131 6.64 26.60 -15.02
N VAL A 132 7.53 27.51 -14.62
CA VAL A 132 8.06 28.57 -15.49
C VAL A 132 9.56 28.35 -15.68
N SER A 133 9.96 28.07 -16.91
CA SER A 133 11.36 28.15 -17.33
C SER A 133 11.60 29.52 -17.97
N PRO A 134 12.57 30.31 -17.45
CA PRO A 134 12.66 31.76 -17.69
C PRO A 134 13.09 32.15 -19.11
N GLY A 135 13.70 31.26 -19.88
CA GLY A 135 14.20 31.56 -21.22
C GLY A 135 15.55 32.31 -21.23
N VAL A 136 16.41 32.08 -20.24
CA VAL A 136 17.71 32.77 -20.08
C VAL A 136 18.91 31.87 -20.38
N ASP A 137 18.69 30.57 -20.59
CA ASP A 137 19.66 29.64 -21.18
C ASP A 137 19.87 30.00 -22.68
N PRO A 138 21.12 30.19 -23.14
CA PRO A 138 21.41 30.44 -24.56
C PRO A 138 20.81 29.42 -25.54
N LYS A 139 20.60 28.15 -25.12
CA LYS A 139 19.97 27.11 -25.95
C LYS A 139 18.45 27.23 -25.99
N HIS A 140 17.85 27.79 -24.96
CA HIS A 140 16.41 27.93 -24.78
C HIS A 140 16.02 29.37 -24.49
N PRO A 141 16.21 30.32 -25.43
CA PRO A 141 16.10 31.77 -25.17
C PRO A 141 14.66 32.28 -25.08
N LYS A 142 13.67 31.40 -24.85
CA LYS A 142 12.25 31.74 -24.80
C LYS A 142 11.65 31.25 -23.50
N LEU A 143 10.82 32.09 -22.89
CA LEU A 143 9.98 31.70 -21.76
C LEU A 143 9.13 30.48 -22.14
N ARG A 144 9.12 29.47 -21.28
CA ARG A 144 8.28 28.28 -21.41
C ARG A 144 7.51 28.05 -20.14
N VAL A 145 6.24 27.69 -20.29
CA VAL A 145 5.31 27.49 -19.18
C VAL A 145 4.56 26.19 -19.36
N THR A 146 4.68 25.30 -18.38
CA THR A 146 3.94 24.03 -18.33
C THR A 146 3.02 24.01 -17.14
N ARG A 147 1.80 23.48 -17.33
CA ARG A 147 0.76 23.48 -16.31
C ARG A 147 0.20 22.09 -16.11
N HIS A 148 0.19 21.65 -14.86
CA HIS A 148 -0.37 20.36 -14.47
C HIS A 148 -1.69 20.56 -13.74
N ASN A 149 -2.74 19.93 -14.27
CA ASN A 149 -4.08 19.99 -13.73
C ASN A 149 -4.26 18.88 -12.70
N MET A 150 -4.18 19.23 -11.42
CA MET A 150 -4.30 18.29 -10.29
C MET A 150 -5.64 18.43 -9.55
N ARG A 151 -6.64 19.04 -10.20
CA ARG A 151 -7.98 19.26 -9.64
C ARG A 151 -8.79 17.97 -9.66
N GLN A 152 -9.48 17.64 -8.58
CA GLN A 152 -10.40 16.49 -8.56
C GLN A 152 -11.76 16.81 -9.21
N SER A 153 -12.16 18.08 -9.31
CA SER A 153 -13.44 18.47 -9.92
C SER A 153 -13.42 18.37 -11.45
N GLU A 154 -14.17 17.41 -11.99
CA GLU A 154 -14.40 17.27 -13.44
C GLU A 154 -15.09 18.50 -14.05
N THR A 155 -15.96 19.18 -13.29
CA THR A 155 -16.59 20.41 -13.75
C THR A 155 -15.58 21.53 -13.93
N LEU A 156 -14.68 21.74 -12.95
CA LEU A 156 -13.63 22.77 -13.07
C LEU A 156 -12.66 22.42 -14.20
N LYS A 157 -12.25 21.15 -14.32
CA LYS A 157 -11.40 20.66 -15.41
C LYS A 157 -11.96 21.00 -16.79
N LYS A 158 -13.28 20.83 -17.00
CA LYS A 158 -13.94 21.07 -18.28
C LYS A 158 -14.24 22.55 -18.55
N THR A 159 -14.62 23.31 -17.52
CA THR A 159 -15.14 24.68 -17.70
C THR A 159 -14.09 25.78 -17.51
N ARG A 160 -12.95 25.46 -16.89
CA ARG A 160 -11.89 26.41 -16.55
C ARG A 160 -10.52 25.85 -16.95
N PRO A 161 -10.08 26.01 -18.21
CA PRO A 161 -8.71 25.63 -18.59
C PRO A 161 -7.68 26.45 -17.80
N LEU A 162 -6.51 25.86 -17.56
CA LEU A 162 -5.42 26.58 -16.88
C LEU A 162 -4.84 27.64 -17.83
N SER A 163 -4.73 28.87 -17.37
CA SER A 163 -4.43 30.08 -18.14
C SER A 163 -3.42 31.03 -17.48
N ALA A 164 -2.69 30.61 -16.43
CA ALA A 164 -1.66 31.43 -15.78
C ALA A 164 -0.79 32.25 -16.75
N GLU A 165 -0.58 33.53 -16.42
CA GLU A 165 0.30 34.46 -17.13
C GLU A 165 1.69 34.43 -16.48
N ALA A 166 2.75 34.46 -17.28
CA ALA A 166 4.11 34.56 -16.77
C ALA A 166 4.99 35.39 -17.71
N ALA A 167 5.96 36.07 -17.12
CA ALA A 167 7.03 36.77 -17.81
C ALA A 167 8.33 36.60 -17.01
N ALA A 168 9.47 36.72 -17.69
CA ALA A 168 10.77 36.58 -17.04
C ALA A 168 11.78 37.50 -17.71
N ALA A 169 12.80 37.88 -16.95
CA ALA A 169 13.91 38.67 -17.45
C ALA A 169 15.23 38.16 -16.85
N LYS A 170 16.28 38.17 -17.67
CA LYS A 170 17.65 37.91 -17.21
C LYS A 170 18.13 39.07 -16.34
N THR A 171 18.75 38.77 -15.19
CA THR A 171 19.44 39.74 -14.35
C THR A 171 20.96 39.61 -14.51
N SER A 172 21.73 40.44 -13.80
CA SER A 172 23.20 40.39 -13.84
C SER A 172 23.79 39.08 -13.31
N ASP A 173 23.06 38.40 -12.43
CA ASP A 173 23.49 37.27 -11.61
C ASP A 173 22.45 36.13 -11.59
N GLY A 174 21.52 36.11 -12.54
CA GLY A 174 20.47 35.10 -12.63
C GLY A 174 19.28 35.57 -13.45
N TYR A 175 18.08 35.46 -12.89
CA TYR A 175 16.84 35.84 -13.53
C TYR A 175 15.73 36.23 -12.54
N LEU A 176 14.69 36.88 -13.04
CA LEU A 176 13.44 37.09 -12.32
C LEU A 176 12.29 36.41 -13.08
N VAL A 177 11.30 35.93 -12.33
CA VAL A 177 10.03 35.43 -12.84
C VAL A 177 8.89 36.22 -12.21
N GLU A 178 8.00 36.72 -13.04
CA GLU A 178 6.75 37.36 -12.65
C GLU A 178 5.58 36.53 -13.16
N ALA A 179 4.59 36.23 -12.31
CA ALA A 179 3.47 35.37 -12.68
C ALA A 179 2.15 35.78 -12.02
N LEU A 180 1.05 35.51 -12.74
CA LEU A 180 -0.32 35.64 -12.26
C LEU A 180 -1.01 34.27 -12.34
N LEU A 181 -1.46 33.78 -11.19
CA LEU A 181 -2.19 32.52 -11.05
C LEU A 181 -3.70 32.82 -10.84
N PRO A 182 -4.56 32.60 -11.85
CA PRO A 182 -5.95 33.02 -11.79
C PRO A 182 -6.78 32.27 -10.74
N TRP A 183 -7.58 33.01 -9.96
CA TRP A 183 -8.45 32.41 -8.93
C TRP A 183 -9.48 31.43 -9.50
N ALA A 184 -9.94 31.70 -10.72
CA ALA A 184 -10.92 30.89 -11.43
C ALA A 184 -10.43 29.46 -11.71
N GLU A 185 -9.11 29.22 -11.76
CA GLU A 185 -8.56 27.89 -11.99
C GLU A 185 -8.88 26.93 -10.85
N ILE A 186 -8.82 27.43 -9.61
CA ILE A 186 -9.10 26.67 -8.38
C ILE A 186 -10.51 26.91 -7.84
N GLY A 187 -11.36 27.63 -8.59
CA GLY A 187 -12.75 27.89 -8.20
C GLY A 187 -12.88 28.82 -6.98
N VAL A 188 -11.88 29.65 -6.70
CA VAL A 188 -11.90 30.60 -5.59
C VAL A 188 -12.40 31.96 -6.07
N THR A 189 -13.20 32.63 -5.25
CA THR A 189 -13.52 34.06 -5.40
C THR A 189 -12.66 34.83 -4.40
N PRO A 190 -11.86 35.82 -4.83
CA PRO A 190 -10.98 36.54 -3.91
C PRO A 190 -11.78 37.54 -3.06
N GLU A 191 -11.64 37.42 -1.74
CA GLU A 191 -12.21 38.35 -0.76
C GLU A 191 -11.28 38.50 0.44
N LEU A 192 -11.35 39.65 1.12
CA LEU A 192 -10.57 39.86 2.35
C LEU A 192 -10.94 38.81 3.39
N GLY A 193 -9.92 38.21 4.01
CA GLY A 193 -10.06 37.11 4.96
C GLY A 193 -10.05 35.72 4.32
N ARG A 194 -10.19 35.59 2.98
CA ARG A 194 -10.12 34.31 2.30
C ARG A 194 -8.72 33.70 2.45
N SER A 195 -8.68 32.42 2.82
CA SER A 195 -7.45 31.63 2.82
C SER A 195 -7.38 30.74 1.58
N VAL A 196 -6.18 30.60 1.04
CA VAL A 196 -5.80 29.64 -0.02
C VAL A 196 -4.49 28.98 0.38
N ALA A 197 -4.09 27.94 -0.34
CA ALA A 197 -2.82 27.26 -0.11
C ALA A 197 -1.85 27.51 -1.28
N PHE A 198 -0.62 27.90 -0.97
CA PHE A 198 0.39 28.23 -1.97
C PHE A 198 1.77 27.65 -1.62
N GLN A 199 2.53 27.27 -2.63
CA GLN A 199 3.91 26.79 -2.49
C GLN A 199 4.76 27.18 -3.70
N LEU A 200 6.06 27.44 -3.46
CA LEU A 200 7.03 27.81 -4.47
C LEU A 200 8.30 26.96 -4.34
N TYR A 201 8.71 26.32 -5.43
CA TYR A 201 10.01 25.66 -5.57
C TYR A 201 10.85 26.37 -6.63
N VAL A 202 12.17 26.35 -6.48
CA VAL A 202 13.12 26.72 -7.52
C VAL A 202 14.06 25.55 -7.73
N ASN A 203 14.12 25.09 -8.98
CA ASN A 203 15.05 24.06 -9.43
C ASN A 203 16.33 24.73 -9.94
N ASP A 204 17.43 24.00 -9.80
CA ASP A 204 18.78 24.43 -10.13
C ASP A 204 19.58 23.20 -10.64
N ALA A 205 20.36 23.35 -11.71
CA ALA A 205 21.09 22.27 -12.36
C ALA A 205 22.44 22.67 -12.99
N ASP A 206 23.52 22.57 -12.21
CA ASP A 206 24.90 22.85 -12.65
C ASP A 206 25.58 21.79 -13.56
N GLY A 207 24.82 21.05 -14.37
CA GLY A 207 25.38 19.96 -15.19
C GLY A 207 25.83 18.74 -14.36
N ALA A 208 27.15 18.51 -14.21
CA ALA A 208 27.70 17.30 -13.55
C ALA A 208 27.48 17.26 -12.02
N GLY A 209 27.07 18.39 -11.42
CA GLY A 209 26.81 18.53 -9.98
C GLY A 209 25.49 17.92 -9.48
N GLY A 210 24.63 17.46 -10.40
CA GLY A 210 23.29 16.94 -10.07
C GLY A 210 22.26 18.05 -9.85
N LYS A 211 20.97 17.70 -9.93
CA LYS A 211 19.85 18.63 -9.75
C LYS A 211 19.68 18.99 -8.28
N ARG A 212 19.55 20.29 -7.99
CA ARG A 212 19.24 20.85 -6.68
C ARG A 212 17.88 21.53 -6.69
N LYS A 213 17.35 21.77 -5.49
CA LYS A 213 16.07 22.43 -5.29
C LYS A 213 16.03 23.17 -3.97
N VAL A 214 15.56 24.42 -4.02
CA VAL A 214 15.16 25.18 -2.83
C VAL A 214 13.66 25.38 -2.82
N ILE A 215 13.07 25.35 -1.64
CA ILE A 215 11.63 25.42 -1.44
C ILE A 215 11.31 26.47 -0.37
N TRP A 216 10.16 27.12 -0.52
CA TRP A 216 9.59 27.90 0.57
C TRP A 216 9.00 26.94 1.62
N PHE A 217 9.83 26.53 2.57
CA PHE A 217 9.55 25.42 3.48
C PHE A 217 8.24 25.58 4.25
N PRO A 218 7.36 24.56 4.18
CA PRO A 218 7.11 23.75 5.37
C PRO A 218 7.54 22.30 5.17
N ARG A 219 7.48 21.77 3.94
CA ARG A 219 7.95 20.44 3.52
C ARG A 219 7.85 20.29 2.00
N SER A 220 8.38 19.20 1.43
CA SER A 220 8.23 18.85 0.02
C SER A 220 6.97 18.00 -0.26
N GLU A 221 6.91 17.27 -1.39
CA GLU A 221 5.77 16.38 -1.77
C GLU A 221 4.43 17.08 -2.12
N THR A 222 4.43 18.40 -2.32
CA THR A 222 3.23 19.19 -2.70
C THR A 222 2.42 18.63 -3.88
N HIS A 223 3.06 17.92 -4.81
CA HIS A 223 2.39 17.34 -5.98
C HIS A 223 1.36 16.24 -5.62
N GLY A 224 1.47 15.63 -4.45
CA GLY A 224 0.53 14.60 -3.96
C GLY A 224 -0.26 14.99 -2.72
N ASP A 225 0.10 16.08 -2.04
CA ASP A 225 -0.48 16.45 -0.75
C ASP A 225 -0.52 17.97 -0.54
N THR A 226 -1.69 18.57 -0.70
CA THR A 226 -1.91 20.02 -0.50
C THR A 226 -1.71 20.47 0.95
N THR A 227 -1.65 19.56 1.92
CA THR A 227 -1.27 19.90 3.31
C THR A 227 0.23 20.23 3.45
N ALA A 228 1.02 20.07 2.37
CA ALA A 228 2.42 20.48 2.29
C ALA A 228 2.66 21.95 1.93
N MET A 229 1.59 22.69 1.64
CA MET A 229 1.65 24.10 1.23
C MET A 229 1.59 25.05 2.42
N HIS A 230 1.87 26.33 2.19
CA HIS A 230 1.57 27.39 3.15
C HIS A 230 0.12 27.84 3.05
N SER A 231 -0.51 28.13 4.19
CA SER A 231 -1.78 28.84 4.21
C SER A 231 -1.55 30.35 4.11
N ILE A 232 -1.98 30.97 3.01
CA ILE A 232 -1.95 32.42 2.83
C ILE A 232 -3.37 32.98 2.92
N ARG A 233 -3.52 34.13 3.57
CA ARG A 233 -4.78 34.85 3.72
C ARG A 233 -4.72 36.17 2.97
N LEU A 234 -5.73 36.42 2.15
CA LEU A 234 -5.93 37.69 1.48
C LEU A 234 -6.27 38.74 2.55
N ALA A 235 -5.37 39.66 2.84
CA ALA A 235 -5.49 40.55 4.01
C ALA A 235 -5.33 42.02 3.64
N ALA A 236 -5.83 42.89 4.52
CA ALA A 236 -5.53 44.32 4.49
C ALA A 236 -4.17 44.62 5.14
N ASP A 237 -3.85 43.91 6.23
CA ASP A 237 -2.59 44.04 6.97
C ASP A 237 -1.57 42.97 6.54
N LEU A 238 -0.33 43.41 6.29
CA LEU A 238 0.78 42.56 5.85
C LEU A 238 1.42 41.79 7.02
N SER A 239 1.70 40.51 6.84
CA SER A 239 2.62 39.80 7.75
C SER A 239 4.06 40.34 7.64
N PRO A 240 4.87 40.29 8.72
CA PRO A 240 6.29 40.65 8.66
C PRO A 240 7.06 39.79 7.65
N PRO A 241 8.11 40.33 6.99
CA PRO A 241 8.91 39.57 6.02
C PRO A 241 9.47 38.26 6.59
N CYS A 242 9.40 37.18 5.81
CA CYS A 242 10.04 35.92 6.15
C CYS A 242 11.55 36.03 5.96
N LYS A 243 12.29 36.12 7.07
CA LYS A 243 13.77 36.27 7.09
C LYS A 243 14.54 35.03 7.58
N ALA A 244 13.81 34.02 8.06
CA ALA A 244 14.37 32.73 8.44
C ALA A 244 13.37 31.62 8.17
N SER A 245 13.88 30.41 7.99
CA SER A 245 13.15 29.17 7.77
C SER A 245 13.73 28.08 8.65
N ALA A 246 12.94 27.06 8.99
CA ALA A 246 13.39 25.94 9.79
C ALA A 246 12.88 24.61 9.24
N ALA A 247 13.77 23.63 9.14
CA ALA A 247 13.48 22.25 8.74
C ALA A 247 13.71 21.29 9.91
N VAL A 248 12.90 20.23 10.00
CA VAL A 248 12.95 19.26 11.10
C VAL A 248 13.21 17.86 10.57
N ASP A 249 14.15 17.18 11.21
CA ASP A 249 14.57 15.80 10.95
C ASP A 249 14.58 14.99 12.26
N PHE A 250 14.36 13.68 12.17
CA PHE A 250 14.41 12.75 13.29
C PHE A 250 15.63 11.86 13.17
N GLU A 251 16.73 12.27 13.80
CA GLU A 251 17.97 11.51 13.75
C GLU A 251 17.81 10.22 14.55
N HIS A 252 17.76 9.09 13.82
CA HIS A 252 17.60 7.74 14.36
C HIS A 252 16.37 7.56 15.28
N LEU A 253 15.35 8.43 15.16
CA LEU A 253 14.21 8.52 16.08
C LEU A 253 14.61 8.71 17.56
N ARG A 254 15.85 9.16 17.81
CA ARG A 254 16.39 9.44 19.15
C ARG A 254 16.39 10.93 19.44
N ASP A 255 16.65 11.75 18.44
CA ASP A 255 16.74 13.19 18.58
C ASP A 255 15.91 13.87 17.51
N VAL A 256 15.21 14.93 17.91
CA VAL A 256 14.66 15.89 16.96
C VAL A 256 15.75 16.90 16.64
N ARG A 257 16.11 16.99 15.37
CA ARG A 257 17.04 18.01 14.85
C ARG A 257 16.25 19.04 14.09
N ILE A 258 16.47 20.31 14.42
CA ILE A 258 15.90 21.44 13.69
C ILE A 258 17.04 22.25 13.08
N GLN A 259 17.10 22.31 11.76
CA GLN A 259 18.00 23.20 11.03
C GLN A 259 17.30 24.51 10.77
N VAL A 260 17.86 25.62 11.25
CA VAL A 260 17.37 26.97 11.01
C VAL A 260 18.32 27.67 10.05
N VAL A 261 17.79 28.28 9.01
CA VAL A 261 18.53 29.09 8.03
C VAL A 261 17.91 30.47 7.99
N GLY A 262 18.72 31.53 7.93
CA GLY A 262 18.22 32.88 7.80
C GLY A 262 19.14 33.78 6.98
N VAL A 263 18.63 34.97 6.67
CA VAL A 263 19.42 36.03 6.04
C VAL A 263 20.62 36.42 6.91
N ALA A 264 21.71 36.88 6.30
CA ALA A 264 22.96 37.20 7.01
C ALA A 264 22.79 38.20 8.18
N GLU A 265 21.80 39.09 8.09
CA GLU A 265 21.47 40.10 9.11
C GLU A 265 21.09 39.49 10.47
N LEU A 266 20.66 38.22 10.50
CA LEU A 266 20.31 37.51 11.71
C LEU A 266 21.51 36.82 12.38
N THR A 267 22.72 36.97 11.84
CA THR A 267 23.95 36.43 12.46
C THR A 267 24.10 36.95 13.90
N GLY A 268 24.42 36.05 14.82
CA GLY A 268 24.56 36.33 16.25
C GLY A 268 23.24 36.45 17.00
N LYS A 269 22.08 36.34 16.35
CA LYS A 269 20.78 36.33 17.02
C LYS A 269 20.47 34.94 17.60
N GLU A 270 19.75 34.94 18.73
CA GLU A 270 19.27 33.71 19.37
C GLU A 270 18.21 33.04 18.49
N VAL A 271 18.28 31.70 18.46
CA VAL A 271 17.20 30.84 17.99
C VAL A 271 16.76 29.87 19.09
N ALA A 272 15.46 29.59 19.15
CA ALA A 272 14.90 28.68 20.14
C ALA A 272 13.78 27.83 19.55
N ALA A 273 13.74 26.55 19.94
CA ALA A 273 12.61 25.65 19.71
C ALA A 273 11.75 25.63 20.98
N VAL A 274 10.46 25.89 20.84
CA VAL A 274 9.52 26.08 21.95
C VAL A 274 8.32 25.15 21.74
N ALA A 275 7.95 24.39 22.76
CA ALA A 275 6.75 23.55 22.74
C ALA A 275 5.47 24.40 22.78
N SER A 276 4.33 23.79 22.45
CA SER A 276 3.01 24.42 22.50
C SER A 276 2.61 24.93 23.89
N ASP A 277 3.16 24.35 24.95
CA ASP A 277 2.98 24.77 26.34
C ASP A 277 3.89 25.96 26.77
N GLY A 278 4.72 26.47 25.85
CA GLY A 278 5.66 27.58 26.09
C GLY A 278 7.04 27.17 26.63
N ARG A 279 7.28 25.88 26.90
CA ARG A 279 8.58 25.39 27.36
C ARG A 279 9.62 25.44 26.24
N THR A 280 10.81 25.97 26.53
CA THR A 280 11.94 25.91 25.59
C THR A 280 12.53 24.50 25.55
N LEU A 281 12.57 23.90 24.36
CA LEU A 281 13.09 22.56 24.10
C LEU A 281 14.60 22.58 23.77
N ALA A 282 15.03 23.58 23.01
CA ALA A 282 16.43 23.78 22.61
C ALA A 282 16.71 25.26 22.31
N ARG A 283 17.96 25.69 22.48
CA ARG A 283 18.46 27.03 22.11
C ARG A 283 19.75 26.93 21.30
N GLY A 284 20.02 27.95 20.51
CA GLY A 284 21.24 28.10 19.76
C GLY A 284 21.41 29.54 19.28
N THR A 285 22.47 29.76 18.50
CA THR A 285 22.80 31.07 17.94
C THR A 285 23.07 30.93 16.46
N LEU A 286 22.47 31.80 15.66
CA LEU A 286 22.71 31.83 14.22
C LEU A 286 24.16 32.25 13.94
N SER A 287 24.87 31.41 13.20
CA SER A 287 26.27 31.62 12.83
C SER A 287 26.38 31.85 11.33
N ALA A 288 27.27 32.76 10.92
CA ALA A 288 27.45 33.08 9.50
C ALA A 288 27.95 31.84 8.72
N LYS A 289 27.33 31.59 7.56
CA LYS A 289 27.73 30.51 6.66
C LYS A 289 27.28 30.82 5.24
N ALA A 290 28.22 30.75 4.31
CA ALA A 290 27.98 30.80 2.86
C ALA A 290 27.06 31.97 2.43
N GLY A 291 27.32 33.18 2.94
CA GLY A 291 26.55 34.40 2.63
C GLY A 291 25.22 34.54 3.39
N ARG A 292 24.88 33.59 4.26
CA ARG A 292 23.66 33.54 5.09
C ARG A 292 24.03 33.29 6.55
N CYS A 293 23.06 32.91 7.37
CA CYS A 293 23.32 32.33 8.68
C CYS A 293 22.54 31.03 8.91
N GLU A 294 23.07 30.15 9.76
CA GLU A 294 22.40 28.92 10.16
C GLU A 294 22.58 28.61 11.64
N ALA A 295 21.69 27.78 12.18
CA ALA A 295 21.82 27.16 13.49
C ALA A 295 21.22 25.75 13.44
N THR A 296 21.75 24.85 14.26
CA THR A 296 21.14 23.53 14.47
C THR A 296 20.69 23.41 15.92
N LEU A 297 19.40 23.21 16.14
CA LEU A 297 18.82 22.91 17.43
C LEU A 297 18.59 21.41 17.54
N ARG A 298 18.81 20.84 18.73
CA ARG A 298 18.62 19.42 19.00
C ARG A 298 17.96 19.24 20.36
N PHE A 299 16.98 18.36 20.44
CA PHE A 299 16.42 17.90 21.71
C PHE A 299 16.05 16.41 21.64
N PRO A 300 16.16 15.67 22.76
CA PRO A 300 15.96 14.23 22.76
C PRO A 300 14.48 13.86 22.61
N VAL A 301 14.23 12.73 21.97
CA VAL A 301 12.95 12.01 21.94
C VAL A 301 12.98 10.96 23.06
N PRO A 302 12.13 11.06 24.08
CA PRO A 302 12.08 10.06 25.15
C PRO A 302 11.70 8.66 24.61
N ALA A 303 12.00 7.59 25.36
CA ALA A 303 11.75 6.21 24.93
C ALA A 303 10.24 5.89 24.74
N ASP A 304 9.36 6.57 25.47
CA ASP A 304 7.91 6.48 25.29
C ASP A 304 7.42 7.22 24.03
N GLY A 305 8.29 7.99 23.37
CA GLY A 305 7.98 8.77 22.17
C GLY A 305 7.23 10.07 22.48
N ALA A 306 7.09 10.44 23.75
CA ALA A 306 6.37 11.64 24.16
C ALA A 306 7.15 12.91 23.76
N VAL A 307 6.82 13.44 22.59
CA VAL A 307 7.25 14.75 22.12
C VAL A 307 6.04 15.67 21.99
N PRO A 308 6.22 17.00 22.10
CA PRO A 308 5.15 17.94 21.78
C PRO A 308 4.63 17.69 20.37
N SER A 309 3.31 17.68 20.17
CA SER A 309 2.74 17.55 18.82
C SER A 309 3.17 18.70 17.91
N ARG A 310 3.47 19.86 18.50
CA ARG A 310 3.90 21.07 17.81
C ARG A 310 5.12 21.71 18.45
N VAL A 311 6.04 22.16 17.62
CA VAL A 311 7.22 22.96 18.00
C VAL A 311 7.21 24.28 17.24
N THR A 312 7.28 25.39 17.96
CA THR A 312 7.47 26.73 17.41
C THR A 312 8.94 27.09 17.43
N VAL A 313 9.50 27.44 16.27
CA VAL A 313 10.87 27.94 16.14
C VAL A 313 10.82 29.46 16.14
N ARG A 314 11.61 30.06 17.04
CA ARG A 314 11.79 31.51 17.12
C ARG A 314 13.22 31.88 16.72
N ALA A 315 13.37 32.94 15.95
CA ALA A 315 14.65 33.58 15.67
C ALA A 315 14.54 35.08 15.97
N ALA A 316 15.51 35.63 16.68
CA ALA A 316 15.51 37.06 17.09
C ALA A 316 14.20 37.51 17.77
N GLY A 317 13.56 36.63 18.54
CA GLY A 317 12.31 36.89 19.25
C GLY A 317 11.03 36.78 18.40
N GLN A 318 11.14 36.57 17.09
CA GLN A 318 10.00 36.37 16.19
C GLN A 318 9.77 34.88 15.92
N THR A 319 8.51 34.46 15.79
CA THR A 319 8.17 33.13 15.28
C THR A 319 8.52 33.06 13.80
N VAL A 320 9.39 32.13 13.42
CA VAL A 320 9.84 31.95 12.03
C VAL A 320 9.33 30.65 11.41
N ALA A 321 9.02 29.65 12.25
CA ALA A 321 8.30 28.46 11.84
C ALA A 321 7.45 27.90 12.99
N SER A 322 6.38 27.21 12.64
CA SER A 322 5.69 26.26 13.52
C SER A 322 5.71 24.91 12.82
N VAL A 323 5.95 23.84 13.57
CA VAL A 323 6.22 22.50 13.04
C VAL A 323 5.36 21.51 13.80
N GLU A 324 4.41 20.87 13.13
CA GLU A 324 3.76 19.66 13.65
C GLU A 324 4.72 18.47 13.53
N LEU A 325 5.01 17.84 14.66
CA LEU A 325 5.77 16.59 14.73
C LEU A 325 4.83 15.40 14.46
N PRO A 326 5.30 14.34 13.78
CA PRO A 326 4.51 13.14 13.60
C PRO A 326 4.29 12.40 14.92
N ASP A 327 3.30 11.51 14.95
CA ASP A 327 3.05 10.60 16.07
C ASP A 327 4.20 9.56 16.15
N LEU A 328 5.26 9.91 16.87
CA LEU A 328 6.44 9.07 17.03
C LEU A 328 6.12 7.70 17.67
N PRO A 329 5.24 7.60 18.68
CA PRO A 329 4.76 6.30 19.16
C PRO A 329 4.16 5.43 18.05
N ALA A 330 3.30 5.99 17.19
CA ALA A 330 2.73 5.26 16.05
C ALA A 330 3.81 4.81 15.07
N LEU A 331 4.78 5.67 14.76
CA LEU A 331 5.87 5.35 13.84
C LEU A 331 6.78 4.25 14.37
N ARG A 332 7.13 4.30 15.66
CA ARG A 332 7.93 3.25 16.32
C ARG A 332 7.17 1.92 16.33
N ALA A 333 5.88 1.95 16.65
CA ALA A 333 5.05 0.74 16.62
C ALA A 333 4.97 0.16 15.20
N LYS A 334 4.82 1.01 14.17
CA LYS A 334 4.85 0.58 12.77
C LYS A 334 6.21 -0.02 12.37
N ALA A 335 7.32 0.57 12.80
CA ALA A 335 8.65 0.02 12.54
C ALA A 335 8.84 -1.35 13.21
N MET A 336 8.36 -1.50 14.45
CA MET A 336 8.41 -2.77 15.18
C MET A 336 7.54 -3.87 14.55
N VAL A 337 6.49 -3.50 13.82
CA VAL A 337 5.74 -4.47 13.00
C VAL A 337 6.65 -5.11 11.96
N GLU A 338 7.65 -4.43 11.40
CA GLU A 338 8.53 -4.96 10.34
C GLU A 338 9.84 -5.57 10.89
N ILE A 339 10.27 -5.15 12.08
CA ILE A 339 11.53 -5.61 12.69
C ILE A 339 11.30 -6.84 13.56
N SER A 340 12.20 -7.80 13.39
CA SER A 340 11.98 -9.17 13.84
C SER A 340 13.33 -9.79 14.20
N PRO A 341 13.50 -10.32 15.44
CA PRO A 341 14.72 -11.01 15.83
C PRO A 341 14.80 -12.36 15.10
N HIS A 342 16.00 -12.90 14.98
CA HIS A 342 16.27 -14.17 14.32
C HIS A 342 17.33 -14.94 15.09
N PHE A 343 17.49 -16.22 14.78
CA PHE A 343 18.56 -17.03 15.33
C PHE A 343 19.79 -17.00 14.43
N THR A 344 20.98 -17.08 15.04
CA THR A 344 22.24 -17.18 14.29
C THR A 344 22.26 -18.33 13.27
N ARG A 345 21.45 -19.38 13.49
CA ARG A 345 21.08 -20.45 12.54
C ARG A 345 19.67 -20.96 12.87
N HIS A 346 18.89 -21.40 11.89
CA HIS A 346 17.59 -22.06 12.12
C HIS A 346 17.65 -23.57 11.88
N VAL A 347 18.63 -24.05 11.12
CA VAL A 347 18.95 -25.47 10.96
C VAL A 347 20.03 -25.88 11.96
N LEU A 348 19.68 -26.81 12.86
CA LEU A 348 20.50 -27.25 14.00
C LEU A 348 21.20 -28.56 13.68
N ASP A 349 22.52 -28.61 13.91
CA ASP A 349 23.37 -29.80 13.82
C ASP A 349 23.73 -30.40 15.19
N GLY A 350 23.22 -29.81 16.28
CA GLY A 350 23.40 -30.25 17.66
C GLY A 350 22.13 -30.11 18.50
N GLU A 351 22.24 -30.39 19.80
CA GLU A 351 21.10 -30.28 20.74
C GLU A 351 20.95 -28.89 21.36
N GLY A 352 21.96 -28.04 21.26
CA GLY A 352 21.93 -26.67 21.80
C GLY A 352 21.11 -25.75 20.91
N PHE A 353 20.27 -24.93 21.51
CA PHE A 353 19.58 -23.87 20.78
C PHE A 353 20.52 -22.67 20.54
N PRO A 354 20.41 -22.02 19.37
CA PRO A 354 21.25 -20.90 18.98
C PRO A 354 20.86 -19.60 19.72
N GLU A 355 21.78 -18.64 19.72
CA GLU A 355 21.51 -17.28 20.21
C GLU A 355 20.49 -16.56 19.32
N CYS A 356 19.56 -15.84 19.96
CA CYS A 356 18.58 -14.98 19.32
C CYS A 356 19.10 -13.53 19.30
N VAL A 357 19.10 -12.90 18.13
CA VAL A 357 19.69 -11.57 17.91
C VAL A 357 18.83 -10.72 16.98
N PHE A 358 19.10 -9.42 16.95
CA PHE A 358 18.62 -8.52 15.90
C PHE A 358 19.74 -8.24 14.90
N ASP A 359 19.39 -8.06 13.62
CA ASP A 359 20.34 -7.60 12.57
C ASP A 359 20.94 -6.22 12.90
N GLN A 360 20.14 -5.36 13.54
CA GLN A 360 20.48 -3.96 13.83
C GLN A 360 20.13 -3.63 15.29
N PRO A 361 20.88 -4.17 16.28
CA PRO A 361 20.53 -4.07 17.69
C PRO A 361 20.45 -2.61 18.18
N LEU A 362 21.36 -1.74 17.71
CA LEU A 362 21.34 -0.31 18.04
C LEU A 362 20.11 0.41 17.49
N MET A 363 19.63 0.02 16.30
CA MET A 363 18.40 0.61 15.74
C MET A 363 17.18 0.18 16.58
N VAL A 364 17.13 -1.09 16.98
CA VAL A 364 16.06 -1.57 17.86
C VAL A 364 16.10 -0.87 19.21
N GLU A 365 17.28 -0.72 19.80
CA GLU A 365 17.44 0.03 21.05
C GLU A 365 16.99 1.50 20.91
N ASN A 366 17.24 2.15 19.77
CA ASN A 366 16.71 3.50 19.50
C ASN A 366 15.18 3.53 19.34
N LEU A 367 14.56 2.44 18.88
CA LEU A 367 13.12 2.35 18.66
C LEU A 367 12.34 2.05 19.94
N ILE A 368 12.81 1.10 20.75
CA ILE A 368 12.06 0.57 21.89
C ILE A 368 12.82 0.66 23.22
N GLY A 369 14.00 1.28 23.22
CA GLY A 369 14.88 1.37 24.38
C GLY A 369 15.64 0.07 24.67
N PRO A 370 16.38 0.03 25.80
CA PRO A 370 17.00 -1.17 26.30
C PRO A 370 15.98 -2.29 26.47
N HIS A 371 16.35 -3.51 26.06
CA HIS A 371 15.46 -4.65 26.04
C HIS A 371 16.19 -5.96 26.29
N GLU A 372 15.46 -6.95 26.78
CA GLU A 372 15.91 -8.32 26.97
C GLU A 372 15.11 -9.27 26.07
N LEU A 373 15.78 -10.33 25.59
CA LEU A 373 15.18 -11.39 24.79
C LEU A 373 14.99 -12.64 25.64
N ASP A 374 13.74 -13.00 25.90
CA ASP A 374 13.35 -14.25 26.57
C ASP A 374 12.79 -15.23 25.53
N VAL A 375 13.38 -16.42 25.42
CA VAL A 375 13.04 -17.38 24.36
C VAL A 375 12.57 -18.69 24.97
N THR A 376 11.37 -19.11 24.62
CA THR A 376 10.84 -20.44 24.93
C THR A 376 10.78 -21.29 23.67
N PHE A 377 11.46 -22.43 23.67
CA PHE A 377 11.43 -23.38 22.56
C PHE A 377 10.39 -24.47 22.80
N TYR A 378 9.75 -24.94 21.73
CA TYR A 378 8.72 -25.96 21.72
C TYR A 378 9.08 -27.07 20.74
N ASP A 379 8.91 -28.32 21.16
CA ASP A 379 9.05 -29.47 20.28
C ASP A 379 7.83 -29.67 19.36
N ARG A 380 7.91 -30.65 18.47
CA ARG A 380 6.82 -31.00 17.53
C ARG A 380 5.47 -31.29 18.21
N GLN A 381 5.44 -31.63 19.50
CA GLN A 381 4.23 -31.89 20.29
C GLN A 381 3.81 -30.68 21.16
N TYR A 382 4.35 -29.49 20.88
CA TYR A 382 4.08 -28.24 21.58
C TYR A 382 4.51 -28.27 23.06
N ARG A 383 5.49 -29.11 23.42
CA ARG A 383 6.03 -29.14 24.79
C ARG A 383 7.22 -28.19 24.89
N PRO A 384 7.29 -27.36 25.95
CA PRO A 384 8.46 -26.51 26.16
C PRO A 384 9.70 -27.37 26.41
N VAL A 385 10.81 -27.03 25.78
CA VAL A 385 12.08 -27.77 25.84
C VAL A 385 13.26 -26.80 25.98
N THR A 386 14.34 -27.29 26.61
CA THR A 386 15.60 -26.54 26.74
C THR A 386 16.71 -27.06 25.82
N LYS A 387 16.47 -28.18 25.14
CA LYS A 387 17.39 -28.80 24.16
C LYS A 387 16.61 -29.41 22.99
N ALA A 388 17.21 -29.38 21.81
CA ALA A 388 16.73 -30.05 20.61
C ALA A 388 17.23 -31.51 20.55
N THR A 389 16.69 -32.39 21.41
CA THR A 389 17.17 -33.78 21.53
C THR A 389 16.72 -34.71 20.41
N GLN A 390 15.60 -34.38 19.74
CA GLN A 390 15.01 -35.17 18.65
C GLN A 390 15.19 -34.46 17.30
N PRO A 391 15.48 -35.18 16.19
CA PRO A 391 15.41 -34.61 14.85
C PRO A 391 14.00 -34.11 14.53
N GLY A 392 13.91 -33.11 13.65
CA GLY A 392 12.64 -32.55 13.22
C GLY A 392 12.40 -31.11 13.67
N ARG A 393 11.14 -30.69 13.55
CA ARG A 393 10.65 -29.34 13.82
C ARG A 393 10.75 -28.94 15.29
N TYR A 394 11.14 -27.69 15.51
CA TYR A 394 10.94 -26.93 16.74
C TYR A 394 10.35 -25.56 16.40
N GLY A 395 9.70 -24.91 17.36
CA GLY A 395 9.34 -23.50 17.26
C GLY A 395 9.85 -22.72 18.47
N ALA A 396 10.18 -21.46 18.26
CA ALA A 396 10.61 -20.55 19.30
C ALA A 396 9.63 -19.40 19.43
N VAL A 397 9.15 -19.17 20.66
CA VAL A 397 8.40 -17.97 21.02
C VAL A 397 9.38 -17.03 21.72
N ILE A 398 9.61 -15.88 21.09
CA ILE A 398 10.57 -14.86 21.52
C ILE A 398 9.78 -13.71 22.13
N ARG A 399 10.02 -13.40 23.39
CA ARG A 399 9.49 -12.24 24.09
C ARG A 399 10.57 -11.18 24.20
N ILE A 400 10.31 -10.02 23.62
CA ILE A 400 11.19 -8.85 23.70
C ILE A 400 10.62 -7.97 24.81
N GLN A 401 11.30 -7.91 25.95
CA GLN A 401 10.87 -7.17 27.12
C GLN A 401 11.66 -5.87 27.21
N THR A 402 10.98 -4.73 27.11
CA THR A 402 11.63 -3.42 27.21
C THR A 402 11.71 -2.96 28.66
N ALA A 403 12.66 -2.07 28.96
CA ALA A 403 12.83 -1.50 30.31
C ALA A 403 11.58 -0.76 30.84
N ASP A 404 10.72 -0.25 29.95
CA ASP A 404 9.43 0.39 30.29
C ASP A 404 8.27 -0.61 30.51
N GLY A 405 8.55 -1.92 30.43
CA GLY A 405 7.61 -3.00 30.72
C GLY A 405 6.73 -3.45 29.54
N LYS A 406 6.95 -2.93 28.33
CA LYS A 406 6.27 -3.45 27.14
C LYS A 406 6.87 -4.81 26.74
N VAL A 407 6.01 -5.67 26.19
CA VAL A 407 6.40 -7.00 25.72
C VAL A 407 5.94 -7.18 24.27
N TYR A 408 6.91 -7.41 23.38
CA TYR A 408 6.65 -7.78 21.98
C TYR A 408 6.84 -9.28 21.83
N THR A 409 6.01 -9.95 21.02
CA THR A 409 6.09 -11.42 20.83
C THR A 409 6.37 -11.77 19.37
N ARG A 410 7.35 -12.65 19.13
CA ARG A 410 7.74 -13.13 17.80
C ARG A 410 7.83 -14.65 17.77
N GLY A 411 7.58 -15.25 16.62
CA GLY A 411 7.61 -16.70 16.40
C GLY A 411 8.61 -17.09 15.33
N ARG A 412 9.40 -18.14 15.56
CA ARG A 412 10.34 -18.66 14.54
C ARG A 412 10.37 -20.18 14.51
N THR A 413 10.46 -20.75 13.32
CA THR A 413 10.64 -22.19 13.15
C THR A 413 12.13 -22.55 13.13
N LEU A 414 12.49 -23.65 13.80
CA LEU A 414 13.81 -24.27 13.73
C LEU A 414 13.67 -25.73 13.30
N TYR A 415 14.75 -26.29 12.74
CA TYR A 415 14.78 -27.69 12.31
C TYR A 415 16.08 -28.35 12.73
N ARG A 416 16.00 -29.45 13.48
CA ARG A 416 17.18 -30.24 13.86
C ARG A 416 17.40 -31.38 12.88
N VAL A 417 18.58 -31.44 12.26
CA VAL A 417 18.92 -32.54 11.36
C VAL A 417 19.21 -33.84 12.13
N PRO A 418 18.98 -35.02 11.53
CA PRO A 418 19.24 -36.29 12.20
C PRO A 418 20.73 -36.55 12.49
N LYS A 419 21.61 -36.06 11.62
CA LYS A 419 23.06 -36.21 11.72
C LYS A 419 23.75 -34.91 11.29
N PRO A 420 24.80 -34.46 11.99
CA PRO A 420 25.60 -33.33 11.54
C PRO A 420 26.17 -33.59 10.13
N PHE A 421 26.22 -32.55 9.30
CA PHE A 421 26.83 -32.60 7.98
C PHE A 421 27.49 -31.26 7.65
N LYS A 422 28.36 -31.27 6.65
CA LYS A 422 29.09 -30.07 6.20
C LYS A 422 28.60 -29.63 4.84
N TRP A 423 28.09 -28.41 4.74
CA TRP A 423 27.53 -27.87 3.49
C TRP A 423 28.51 -27.86 2.30
N TRP A 424 29.82 -27.76 2.55
CA TRP A 424 30.85 -27.84 1.50
C TRP A 424 31.05 -29.26 0.93
N GLU A 425 30.64 -30.29 1.67
CA GLU A 425 30.67 -31.70 1.24
C GLU A 425 29.40 -32.10 0.47
N VAL A 426 28.32 -31.30 0.57
CA VAL A 426 27.06 -31.53 -0.15
C VAL A 426 27.16 -31.03 -1.59
N ARG A 427 26.63 -31.82 -2.52
CA ARG A 427 26.38 -31.45 -3.93
C ARG A 427 24.88 -31.54 -4.19
N LEU A 428 24.26 -30.43 -4.58
CA LEU A 428 22.85 -30.41 -4.94
C LEU A 428 22.68 -30.73 -6.42
N GLY A 429 21.82 -31.71 -6.72
CA GLY A 429 21.30 -31.93 -8.06
C GLY A 429 19.93 -31.27 -8.22
N GLY A 430 19.57 -30.92 -9.45
CA GLY A 430 18.26 -30.35 -9.75
C GLY A 430 18.12 -29.97 -11.22
N ARG A 431 16.89 -29.90 -11.71
CA ARG A 431 16.57 -29.30 -13.01
C ARG A 431 16.26 -27.83 -12.79
N ILE A 432 16.84 -26.97 -13.64
CA ILE A 432 16.58 -25.52 -13.60
C ILE A 432 15.75 -25.16 -14.82
N GLU A 433 14.56 -24.64 -14.57
CA GLU A 433 13.73 -24.03 -15.60
C GLU A 433 13.60 -22.54 -15.27
N LEU A 434 14.04 -21.69 -16.19
CA LEU A 434 13.94 -20.25 -16.05
C LEU A 434 12.72 -19.73 -16.82
N PRO A 435 12.09 -18.63 -16.37
CA PRO A 435 10.97 -18.02 -17.08
C PRO A 435 11.33 -17.67 -18.52
N ALA A 436 10.47 -18.03 -19.47
CA ALA A 436 10.67 -17.74 -20.90
C ALA A 436 10.99 -16.25 -21.20
N PRO A 437 10.41 -15.25 -20.52
CA PRO A 437 10.73 -13.83 -20.75
C PRO A 437 12.18 -13.43 -20.45
N LEU A 438 12.97 -14.26 -19.75
CA LEU A 438 14.40 -14.00 -19.59
C LEU A 438 15.19 -14.27 -20.88
N GLU A 439 14.59 -14.98 -21.85
CA GLU A 439 15.16 -15.27 -23.17
C GLU A 439 16.58 -15.89 -23.12
N LEU A 440 16.87 -16.65 -22.05
CA LEU A 440 18.15 -17.32 -21.87
C LEU A 440 18.17 -18.65 -22.63
N ASP A 441 19.27 -18.89 -23.35
CA ASP A 441 19.51 -20.16 -24.05
C ASP A 441 19.59 -21.32 -23.05
N VAL A 442 18.67 -22.27 -23.17
CA VAL A 442 18.55 -23.45 -22.29
C VAL A 442 19.84 -24.26 -22.25
N LYS A 443 20.59 -24.37 -23.36
CA LYS A 443 21.87 -25.10 -23.38
C LYS A 443 22.91 -24.39 -22.51
N LYS A 444 22.88 -23.05 -22.45
CA LYS A 444 23.77 -22.27 -21.58
C LYS A 444 23.37 -22.41 -20.11
N VAL A 445 22.07 -22.42 -19.80
CA VAL A 445 21.58 -22.68 -18.43
C VAL A 445 22.01 -24.07 -17.97
N GLU A 446 21.84 -25.08 -18.82
CA GLU A 446 22.21 -26.45 -18.52
C GLU A 446 23.72 -26.64 -18.36
N ALA A 447 24.53 -25.99 -19.19
CA ALA A 447 26.00 -25.99 -19.07
C ALA A 447 26.49 -25.35 -17.75
N GLN A 448 25.67 -24.50 -17.12
CA GLN A 448 25.98 -23.86 -15.84
C GLN A 448 25.24 -24.47 -14.65
N ARG A 449 24.48 -25.57 -14.85
CA ARG A 449 23.59 -26.15 -13.84
C ARG A 449 24.27 -26.40 -12.50
N GLU A 450 25.48 -26.96 -12.49
CA GLU A 450 26.22 -27.23 -11.25
C GLU A 450 26.59 -25.95 -10.50
N ILE A 451 27.00 -24.91 -11.22
CA ILE A 451 27.34 -23.60 -10.64
C ILE A 451 26.08 -22.94 -10.07
N LEU A 452 24.97 -23.01 -10.80
CA LEU A 452 23.68 -22.47 -10.36
C LEU A 452 23.14 -23.20 -9.11
N MET A 453 23.30 -24.52 -9.03
CA MET A 453 22.92 -25.30 -7.85
C MET A 453 23.83 -25.02 -6.65
N GLU A 454 25.13 -24.78 -6.86
CA GLU A 454 26.03 -24.29 -5.81
C GLU A 454 25.65 -22.90 -5.33
N LEU A 455 25.29 -21.97 -6.24
CA LEU A 455 24.77 -20.65 -5.87
C LEU A 455 23.50 -20.77 -5.03
N TYR A 456 22.56 -21.62 -5.44
CA TYR A 456 21.32 -21.86 -4.70
C TYR A 456 21.58 -22.44 -3.31
N LYS A 457 22.50 -23.41 -3.19
CA LYS A 457 22.93 -23.97 -1.89
C LYS A 457 23.45 -22.87 -0.97
N TRP A 458 24.39 -22.07 -1.44
CA TRP A 458 25.02 -21.04 -0.60
C TRP A 458 24.08 -19.88 -0.29
N ALA A 459 23.17 -19.54 -1.18
CA ALA A 459 22.08 -18.62 -0.89
C ALA A 459 21.20 -19.16 0.25
N GLY A 460 20.82 -20.44 0.22
CA GLY A 460 20.06 -21.08 1.30
C GLY A 460 20.81 -21.11 2.64
N VAL A 461 22.11 -21.38 2.62
CA VAL A 461 22.95 -21.36 3.83
C VAL A 461 23.10 -19.95 4.39
N GLU A 462 23.26 -18.93 3.54
CA GLU A 462 23.29 -17.53 4.00
C GLU A 462 21.93 -17.11 4.58
N MET A 463 20.83 -17.55 3.96
CA MET A 463 19.47 -17.27 4.43
C MET A 463 19.16 -17.93 5.77
N ASP A 464 19.68 -19.13 6.06
CA ASP A 464 19.45 -19.83 7.33
C ASP A 464 19.91 -19.02 8.55
N GLY A 465 20.91 -18.15 8.40
CA GLY A 465 21.33 -17.26 9.48
C GLY A 465 20.45 -16.01 9.67
N ARG A 466 19.42 -15.81 8.84
CA ARG A 466 18.59 -14.58 8.82
C ARG A 466 17.08 -14.86 8.76
N SER A 467 16.68 -16.05 8.35
CA SER A 467 15.29 -16.46 8.14
C SER A 467 15.13 -17.94 8.45
N ASP A 468 13.95 -18.31 8.95
CA ASP A 468 13.54 -19.68 9.19
C ASP A 468 13.03 -20.40 7.93
N ALA A 469 13.07 -19.78 6.74
CA ALA A 469 12.58 -20.39 5.50
C ALA A 469 13.19 -21.77 5.21
N MET A 470 14.49 -21.95 5.45
CA MET A 470 15.16 -23.24 5.28
C MET A 470 14.66 -24.27 6.30
N ALA A 471 14.50 -23.87 7.57
CA ALA A 471 13.97 -24.74 8.61
C ALA A 471 12.52 -25.14 8.33
N ILE A 472 11.69 -24.22 7.83
CA ILE A 472 10.31 -24.47 7.39
C ILE A 472 10.29 -25.51 6.26
N LEU A 473 11.12 -25.32 5.24
CA LEU A 473 11.23 -26.24 4.11
C LEU A 473 11.61 -27.65 4.57
N LEU A 474 12.68 -27.77 5.36
CA LEU A 474 13.17 -29.07 5.83
C LEU A 474 12.17 -29.75 6.77
N ALA A 475 11.54 -29.00 7.68
CA ALA A 475 10.49 -29.52 8.54
C ALA A 475 9.30 -30.04 7.73
N GLY A 476 8.88 -29.30 6.69
CA GLY A 476 7.81 -29.72 5.81
C GLY A 476 8.13 -31.00 5.03
N ILE A 477 9.36 -31.13 4.52
CA ILE A 477 9.82 -32.35 3.82
C ILE A 477 9.86 -33.54 4.79
N ASP A 478 10.42 -33.38 5.99
CA ASP A 478 10.46 -34.42 7.03
C ASP A 478 9.06 -34.89 7.47
N GLU A 479 8.09 -33.98 7.41
CA GLU A 479 6.69 -34.23 7.76
C GLU A 479 5.82 -34.75 6.60
N THR A 480 6.40 -34.89 5.41
CA THR A 480 5.68 -35.34 4.21
C THR A 480 5.55 -36.87 4.21
N ASN A 481 4.33 -37.37 3.96
CA ASN A 481 4.12 -38.80 3.78
C ASN A 481 4.61 -39.24 2.39
N PRO A 482 5.67 -40.07 2.28
CA PRO A 482 6.22 -40.48 0.99
C PRO A 482 5.26 -41.35 0.16
N GLU A 483 4.25 -41.97 0.78
CA GLU A 483 3.28 -42.83 0.09
C GLU A 483 2.11 -42.04 -0.54
N GLY A 484 2.01 -40.73 -0.26
CA GLY A 484 0.87 -39.88 -0.65
C GLY A 484 0.87 -39.33 -2.07
N GLY A 485 1.90 -39.61 -2.88
CA GLY A 485 2.08 -39.01 -4.20
C GLY A 485 2.61 -37.57 -4.13
N LEU A 486 2.38 -36.77 -5.19
CA LEU A 486 2.81 -35.37 -5.24
C LEU A 486 2.02 -34.53 -4.25
N VAL A 487 2.75 -33.75 -3.43
CA VAL A 487 2.17 -32.82 -2.46
C VAL A 487 1.50 -31.66 -3.19
N ASP A 488 0.23 -31.39 -2.87
CA ASP A 488 -0.48 -30.21 -3.34
C ASP A 488 -0.21 -28.99 -2.43
N ARG A 489 -0.52 -27.78 -2.89
CA ARG A 489 -0.31 -26.54 -2.11
C ARG A 489 -1.11 -26.47 -0.81
N PHE A 490 -2.06 -27.37 -0.56
CA PHE A 490 -2.81 -27.42 0.70
C PHE A 490 -2.13 -28.31 1.76
N ASP A 491 -1.00 -28.93 1.45
CA ASP A 491 -0.20 -29.71 2.41
C ASP A 491 1.31 -29.54 2.19
N ASP A 492 1.74 -28.46 1.53
CA ASP A 492 3.15 -28.12 1.34
C ASP A 492 3.85 -27.71 2.65
N ALA A 493 5.16 -27.47 2.57
CA ALA A 493 5.98 -27.16 3.73
C ALA A 493 5.49 -25.94 4.53
N GLU A 494 5.05 -24.89 3.83
CA GLU A 494 4.50 -23.69 4.45
C GLU A 494 3.15 -23.98 5.11
N THR A 495 2.28 -24.75 4.45
CA THR A 495 0.97 -25.11 5.02
C THR A 495 1.12 -25.98 6.26
N LYS A 496 2.07 -26.93 6.26
CA LYS A 496 2.41 -27.74 7.45
C LYS A 496 2.96 -26.88 8.58
N ASN A 497 3.85 -25.93 8.25
CA ASN A 497 4.39 -24.97 9.19
C ASN A 497 3.30 -24.11 9.83
N ARG A 498 2.47 -23.49 9.00
CA ARG A 498 1.32 -22.71 9.42
C ARG A 498 0.38 -23.53 10.29
N GLN A 499 0.07 -24.77 9.92
CA GLN A 499 -0.78 -25.65 10.74
C GLN A 499 -0.18 -25.92 12.13
N TRP A 500 1.12 -26.20 12.19
CA TRP A 500 1.79 -26.43 13.46
C TRP A 500 1.70 -25.18 14.35
N TRP A 501 1.92 -23.99 13.77
CA TRP A 501 1.77 -22.72 14.48
C TRP A 501 0.34 -22.43 14.92
N VAL A 502 -0.68 -22.76 14.12
CA VAL A 502 -2.09 -22.69 14.57
C VAL A 502 -2.31 -23.54 15.82
N GLY A 503 -1.76 -24.76 15.85
CA GLY A 503 -1.83 -25.63 17.02
C GLY A 503 -1.15 -25.03 18.25
N LEU A 504 0.08 -24.54 18.10
CA LEU A 504 0.82 -23.91 19.19
C LEU A 504 0.13 -22.63 19.69
N ASN A 505 -0.23 -21.70 18.80
CA ASN A 505 -0.87 -20.44 19.16
C ASN A 505 -2.21 -20.67 19.88
N ARG A 506 -3.00 -21.66 19.43
CA ARG A 506 -4.24 -22.02 20.12
C ARG A 506 -4.00 -22.53 21.54
N ARG A 507 -2.96 -23.33 21.75
CA ARG A 507 -2.56 -23.87 23.07
C ARG A 507 -2.04 -22.77 23.99
N LEU A 508 -1.19 -21.88 23.49
CA LEU A 508 -0.69 -20.72 24.22
C LEU A 508 -1.84 -19.77 24.62
N ALA A 509 -2.82 -19.62 23.75
CA ALA A 509 -4.01 -18.81 23.98
C ALA A 509 -5.09 -19.51 24.83
N GLY A 510 -4.94 -20.81 25.12
CA GLY A 510 -5.93 -21.65 25.82
C GLY A 510 -7.21 -21.91 25.04
N THR A 511 -7.24 -21.56 23.74
CA THR A 511 -8.40 -21.70 22.84
C THR A 511 -8.55 -23.11 22.27
N ASP A 512 -7.50 -23.93 22.36
CA ASP A 512 -7.52 -25.36 22.05
C ASP A 512 -8.52 -26.13 22.94
N LYS A 513 -8.77 -25.65 24.16
CA LYS A 513 -9.71 -26.26 25.12
C LYS A 513 -11.17 -25.82 24.93
N THR A 514 -11.42 -24.69 24.28
CA THR A 514 -12.76 -24.09 24.16
C THR A 514 -13.49 -24.44 22.87
N SER A 515 -12.78 -24.92 21.84
CA SER A 515 -13.36 -25.34 20.56
C SER A 515 -13.29 -26.88 20.46
N ALA A 516 -14.24 -27.55 21.13
CA ALA A 516 -14.18 -28.99 21.37
C ALA A 516 -14.69 -29.86 20.20
N ALA A 517 -15.33 -29.27 19.19
CA ALA A 517 -15.84 -30.00 18.03
C ALA A 517 -15.20 -29.45 16.73
N PRO A 518 -14.71 -30.32 15.83
CA PRO A 518 -14.26 -29.90 14.51
C PRO A 518 -15.35 -29.13 13.77
N VAL A 519 -14.96 -28.11 13.01
CA VAL A 519 -15.89 -27.41 12.12
C VAL A 519 -16.34 -28.40 11.04
N VAL A 520 -17.65 -28.56 10.88
CA VAL A 520 -18.23 -29.40 9.83
C VAL A 520 -18.99 -28.52 8.86
N CYS A 521 -18.35 -28.19 7.75
CA CYS A 521 -18.92 -27.50 6.60
C CYS A 521 -18.41 -28.16 5.30
N PRO A 522 -19.25 -28.32 4.26
CA PRO A 522 -20.69 -28.11 4.26
C PRO A 522 -21.45 -29.18 5.07
N ARG A 523 -22.70 -28.88 5.40
CA ARG A 523 -23.69 -29.82 5.96
C ARG A 523 -24.54 -30.42 4.83
N PRO A 524 -25.25 -31.55 5.05
CA PRO A 524 -26.33 -31.95 4.16
C PRO A 524 -27.33 -30.82 3.93
N ASN A 525 -27.84 -30.70 2.72
CA ASN A 525 -28.91 -29.76 2.39
C ASN A 525 -30.26 -30.42 2.68
N ASP A 526 -30.90 -30.07 3.80
CA ASP A 526 -32.12 -30.70 4.33
C ASP A 526 -33.41 -30.49 3.48
N GLY A 527 -33.28 -29.89 2.29
CA GLY A 527 -34.37 -29.61 1.35
C GLY A 527 -34.17 -30.23 -0.04
N LYS A 528 -34.87 -29.71 -1.05
CA LYS A 528 -34.60 -30.10 -2.44
C LYS A 528 -33.14 -29.76 -2.78
N PRO A 529 -32.43 -30.63 -3.53
CA PRO A 529 -31.08 -30.33 -4.00
C PRO A 529 -31.04 -28.97 -4.70
N ALA A 530 -30.07 -28.15 -4.32
CA ALA A 530 -29.87 -26.85 -4.94
C ALA A 530 -29.36 -27.05 -6.38
N PRO A 531 -29.66 -26.13 -7.33
CA PRO A 531 -29.19 -26.22 -8.70
C PRO A 531 -27.67 -26.45 -8.78
N VAL A 532 -27.27 -27.43 -9.59
CA VAL A 532 -25.87 -27.66 -9.96
C VAL A 532 -25.68 -27.29 -11.43
N LEU A 533 -24.44 -26.99 -11.81
CA LEU A 533 -24.13 -26.78 -13.22
C LEU A 533 -24.41 -28.06 -14.01
N HIS A 534 -25.17 -27.95 -15.08
CA HIS A 534 -25.49 -29.05 -15.98
C HIS A 534 -25.68 -28.56 -17.42
N GLU A 535 -25.47 -29.47 -18.37
CA GLU A 535 -25.83 -29.25 -19.77
C GLU A 535 -27.36 -29.29 -19.91
N GLY A 536 -27.90 -28.46 -20.80
CA GLY A 536 -29.35 -28.34 -21.01
C GLY A 536 -29.70 -27.52 -22.24
N THR A 537 -30.98 -27.26 -22.44
CA THR A 537 -31.47 -26.47 -23.58
C THR A 537 -31.42 -24.97 -23.30
N MET A 538 -31.30 -24.14 -24.34
CA MET A 538 -31.35 -22.68 -24.17
C MET A 538 -32.70 -22.21 -23.63
N ALA A 539 -33.79 -22.92 -23.91
CA ALA A 539 -35.09 -22.65 -23.32
C ALA A 539 -35.08 -22.83 -21.79
N GLU A 540 -34.47 -23.89 -21.27
CA GLU A 540 -34.29 -24.11 -19.81
C GLU A 540 -33.39 -23.04 -19.18
N ALA A 541 -32.32 -22.65 -19.88
CA ALA A 541 -31.47 -21.53 -19.47
C ALA A 541 -32.19 -20.17 -19.51
N GLY A 542 -33.38 -20.10 -20.12
CA GLY A 542 -34.09 -18.87 -20.42
C GLY A 542 -33.39 -17.99 -21.46
N MET A 543 -32.52 -18.55 -22.28
CA MET A 543 -31.73 -17.84 -23.30
C MET A 543 -32.35 -18.00 -24.69
N THR A 544 -32.08 -17.06 -25.60
CA THR A 544 -32.45 -17.23 -27.00
C THR A 544 -31.73 -18.45 -27.61
N PRO A 545 -32.34 -19.17 -28.58
CA PRO A 545 -31.72 -20.35 -29.18
C PRO A 545 -30.34 -20.11 -29.81
N ASP A 546 -30.07 -18.86 -30.24
CA ASP A 546 -28.83 -18.42 -30.88
C ASP A 546 -27.80 -17.81 -29.89
N ALA A 547 -28.07 -17.84 -28.58
CA ALA A 547 -27.22 -17.23 -27.57
C ALA A 547 -25.79 -17.78 -27.57
N PRO A 548 -25.54 -19.11 -27.58
CA PRO A 548 -24.18 -19.63 -27.61
C PRO A 548 -23.38 -19.14 -28.81
N GLN A 549 -24.00 -19.08 -29.99
CA GLN A 549 -23.36 -18.66 -31.24
C GLN A 549 -23.02 -17.16 -31.22
N LYS A 550 -23.92 -16.31 -30.72
CA LYS A 550 -23.68 -14.86 -30.59
C LYS A 550 -22.55 -14.56 -29.61
N ILE A 551 -22.56 -15.21 -28.45
CA ILE A 551 -21.50 -15.05 -27.43
C ILE A 551 -20.16 -15.54 -27.98
N ASP A 552 -20.14 -16.72 -28.61
CA ASP A 552 -18.94 -17.30 -29.21
C ASP A 552 -18.35 -16.42 -30.31
N ALA A 553 -19.19 -15.76 -31.13
CA ALA A 553 -18.73 -14.86 -32.18
C ALA A 553 -17.97 -13.64 -31.62
N VAL A 554 -18.47 -13.02 -30.54
CA VAL A 554 -17.80 -11.89 -29.87
C VAL A 554 -16.48 -12.34 -29.25
N LEU A 555 -16.48 -13.48 -28.54
CA LEU A 555 -15.27 -14.01 -27.90
C LEU A 555 -14.23 -14.47 -28.94
N THR A 556 -14.65 -15.04 -30.06
CA THR A 556 -13.75 -15.41 -31.17
C THR A 556 -13.11 -14.18 -31.80
N LYS A 557 -13.89 -13.12 -32.02
CA LYS A 557 -13.36 -11.85 -32.51
C LYS A 557 -12.37 -11.24 -31.53
N TRP A 558 -12.67 -11.30 -30.23
CA TRP A 558 -11.75 -10.85 -29.20
C TRP A 558 -10.47 -11.69 -29.21
N ALA A 559 -10.57 -13.01 -29.28
CA ALA A 559 -9.42 -13.92 -29.33
C ALA A 559 -8.45 -13.60 -30.48
N ALA A 560 -8.97 -13.15 -31.63
CA ALA A 560 -8.17 -12.73 -32.78
C ALA A 560 -7.52 -11.35 -32.61
N ASP A 561 -8.05 -10.50 -31.73
CA ASP A 561 -7.65 -9.10 -31.51
C ASP A 561 -6.96 -8.88 -30.16
N THR A 562 -6.61 -9.97 -29.47
CA THR A 562 -5.90 -9.97 -28.17
C THR A 562 -4.66 -10.87 -28.23
N ASP A 563 -3.71 -10.61 -27.32
CA ASP A 563 -2.47 -11.34 -27.12
C ASP A 563 -2.49 -12.23 -25.86
N GLU A 564 -3.65 -12.36 -25.22
CA GLU A 564 -3.86 -13.13 -23.98
C GLU A 564 -4.97 -14.15 -24.18
N GLY A 565 -4.65 -15.42 -24.02
CA GLY A 565 -5.65 -16.50 -24.00
C GLY A 565 -6.51 -16.48 -22.73
N PHE A 566 -7.80 -16.79 -22.89
CA PHE A 566 -8.78 -16.72 -21.81
C PHE A 566 -9.82 -17.85 -21.91
N ILE A 567 -10.52 -18.10 -20.82
CA ILE A 567 -11.61 -19.09 -20.74
C ILE A 567 -12.85 -18.35 -20.25
N ALA A 568 -13.99 -18.58 -20.89
CA ALA A 568 -15.28 -18.01 -20.48
C ALA A 568 -16.28 -19.14 -20.16
N CYS A 569 -17.02 -18.96 -19.06
CA CYS A 569 -18.16 -19.79 -18.71
C CYS A 569 -19.37 -18.91 -18.39
N VAL A 570 -20.50 -19.19 -19.05
CA VAL A 570 -21.78 -18.49 -18.87
C VAL A 570 -22.81 -19.54 -18.48
N VAL A 571 -23.47 -19.32 -17.35
CA VAL A 571 -24.48 -20.22 -16.79
C VAL A 571 -25.71 -19.41 -16.41
N ARG A 572 -26.90 -19.86 -16.78
CA ARG A 572 -28.15 -19.27 -16.30
C ARG A 572 -29.15 -20.34 -15.90
N ASN A 573 -29.83 -20.14 -14.76
CA ASN A 573 -30.72 -21.14 -14.14
C ASN A 573 -30.03 -22.50 -13.90
N GLY A 574 -28.71 -22.50 -13.67
CA GLY A 574 -27.90 -23.73 -13.54
C GLY A 574 -27.55 -24.43 -14.86
N VAL A 575 -28.06 -23.95 -15.99
CA VAL A 575 -27.76 -24.51 -17.33
C VAL A 575 -26.56 -23.80 -17.94
N VAL A 576 -25.60 -24.58 -18.43
CA VAL A 576 -24.41 -24.07 -19.15
C VAL A 576 -24.83 -23.53 -20.52
N VAL A 577 -24.61 -22.23 -20.74
CA VAL A 577 -24.86 -21.55 -22.03
C VAL A 577 -23.62 -21.62 -22.91
N LEU A 578 -22.45 -21.44 -22.30
CA LEU A 578 -21.16 -21.50 -22.99
C LEU A 578 -20.07 -21.86 -21.97
N HIS A 579 -19.16 -22.75 -22.33
CA HIS A 579 -17.91 -23.00 -21.61
C HIS A 579 -16.80 -23.30 -22.62
N LYS A 580 -15.99 -22.30 -22.97
CA LYS A 580 -15.00 -22.40 -24.05
C LYS A 580 -13.71 -21.65 -23.71
N ALA A 581 -12.60 -22.15 -24.24
CA ALA A 581 -11.29 -21.52 -24.17
C ALA A 581 -10.93 -20.88 -25.51
N TYR A 582 -10.20 -19.77 -25.44
CA TYR A 582 -9.87 -18.93 -26.59
C TYR A 582 -8.41 -18.49 -26.52
N GLY A 583 -7.76 -18.41 -27.68
CA GLY A 583 -6.41 -17.87 -27.83
C GLY A 583 -5.31 -18.78 -27.28
N ARG A 584 -4.10 -18.21 -27.18
CA ARG A 584 -2.87 -18.91 -26.81
C ARG A 584 -2.21 -18.25 -25.61
N ARG A 585 -1.41 -19.04 -24.90
CA ARG A 585 -0.62 -18.64 -23.73
C ARG A 585 0.69 -19.43 -23.75
N ASP A 586 1.82 -18.73 -23.63
CA ASP A 586 3.16 -19.33 -23.67
C ASP A 586 3.38 -20.23 -24.90
N GLY A 587 2.85 -19.82 -26.05
CA GLY A 587 2.94 -20.59 -27.31
C GLY A 587 2.06 -21.86 -27.36
N LYS A 588 1.16 -22.08 -26.40
CA LYS A 588 0.22 -23.21 -26.38
C LYS A 588 -1.23 -22.72 -26.41
N ASP A 589 -2.12 -23.52 -27.00
CA ASP A 589 -3.56 -23.22 -26.94
C ASP A 589 -4.04 -23.35 -25.50
N VAL A 590 -4.91 -22.42 -25.08
CA VAL A 590 -5.55 -22.50 -23.77
C VAL A 590 -6.63 -23.58 -23.82
N ALA A 591 -6.65 -24.47 -22.82
CA ALA A 591 -7.71 -25.46 -22.63
C ALA A 591 -8.69 -25.01 -21.55
N THR A 592 -9.91 -25.56 -21.54
CA THR A 592 -10.97 -25.19 -20.58
C THR A 592 -10.63 -25.53 -19.12
N ASP A 593 -9.68 -26.44 -18.90
CA ASP A 593 -9.12 -26.81 -17.59
C ASP A 593 -7.82 -26.07 -17.25
N SER A 594 -7.34 -25.15 -18.11
CA SER A 594 -6.13 -24.38 -17.84
C SER A 594 -6.35 -23.36 -16.72
N ALA A 595 -5.80 -23.64 -15.53
CA ALA A 595 -5.87 -22.73 -14.40
C ALA A 595 -5.21 -21.37 -14.71
N SER A 596 -5.77 -20.30 -14.14
CA SER A 596 -5.23 -18.96 -14.19
C SER A 596 -5.22 -18.34 -12.81
N TYR A 597 -4.36 -17.35 -12.59
CA TYR A 597 -4.33 -16.61 -11.34
C TYR A 597 -5.59 -15.75 -11.19
N MET A 598 -6.26 -15.84 -10.05
CA MET A 598 -7.53 -15.15 -9.79
C MET A 598 -7.32 -13.79 -9.13
N ALA A 599 -6.11 -13.50 -8.64
CA ALA A 599 -5.78 -12.31 -7.89
C ALA A 599 -6.84 -12.03 -6.81
N SER A 600 -7.39 -10.81 -6.79
CA SER A 600 -8.31 -10.36 -5.73
C SER A 600 -9.68 -11.06 -5.68
N LEU A 601 -10.06 -11.89 -6.65
CA LEU A 601 -11.21 -12.80 -6.51
C LEU A 601 -11.03 -13.78 -5.34
N THR A 602 -9.80 -14.03 -4.90
CA THR A 602 -9.48 -14.78 -3.67
C THR A 602 -10.21 -14.22 -2.45
N LYS A 603 -10.42 -12.89 -2.36
CA LYS A 603 -11.11 -12.24 -1.25
C LYS A 603 -12.56 -12.70 -1.11
N LEU A 604 -13.21 -12.97 -2.24
CA LEU A 604 -14.58 -13.48 -2.27
C LEU A 604 -14.65 -14.91 -1.75
N MET A 605 -13.69 -15.75 -2.14
CA MET A 605 -13.55 -17.12 -1.62
C MET A 605 -13.27 -17.09 -0.11
N HIS A 606 -12.38 -16.21 0.35
CA HIS A 606 -12.09 -16.03 1.77
C HIS A 606 -13.31 -15.57 2.56
N GLY A 607 -14.06 -14.59 2.01
CA GLY A 607 -15.31 -14.13 2.59
C GLY A 607 -16.32 -15.27 2.75
N ALA A 608 -16.47 -16.14 1.74
CA ALA A 608 -17.33 -17.31 1.85
C ALA A 608 -16.89 -18.27 2.99
N CYS A 609 -15.59 -18.52 3.15
CA CYS A 609 -15.06 -19.30 4.28
C CYS A 609 -15.38 -18.69 5.65
N LEU A 610 -15.22 -17.37 5.80
CA LEU A 610 -15.65 -16.67 7.02
C LEU A 610 -17.15 -16.85 7.25
N MET A 611 -17.97 -16.68 6.21
CA MET A 611 -19.43 -16.78 6.32
C MET A 611 -19.90 -18.19 6.68
N MET A 612 -19.15 -19.25 6.35
CA MET A 612 -19.41 -20.59 6.89
C MET A 612 -19.32 -20.59 8.43
N LEU A 613 -18.29 -19.98 9.02
CA LEU A 613 -18.16 -19.88 10.47
C LEU A 613 -19.25 -18.99 11.10
N VAL A 614 -19.67 -17.94 10.38
CA VAL A 614 -20.79 -17.09 10.79
C VAL A 614 -22.10 -17.85 10.84
N ASP A 615 -22.38 -18.69 9.83
CA ASP A 615 -23.58 -19.55 9.81
C ASP A 615 -23.60 -20.56 10.96
N ARG A 616 -22.42 -21.04 11.36
CA ARG A 616 -22.26 -21.95 12.49
C ARG A 616 -22.39 -21.24 13.85
N GLY A 617 -22.51 -19.92 13.88
CA GLY A 617 -22.53 -19.12 15.11
C GLY A 617 -21.19 -19.10 15.85
N LEU A 618 -20.10 -19.48 15.17
CA LEU A 618 -18.76 -19.52 15.75
C LEU A 618 -18.04 -18.18 15.61
N VAL A 619 -18.44 -17.38 14.63
CA VAL A 619 -17.97 -16.01 14.40
C VAL A 619 -19.17 -15.10 14.19
N ASP A 620 -19.10 -13.89 14.71
CA ASP A 620 -20.04 -12.82 14.43
C ASP A 620 -19.29 -11.59 13.89
N LEU A 621 -19.87 -10.97 12.86
CA LEU A 621 -19.26 -9.90 12.10
C LEU A 621 -19.04 -8.63 12.93
N ASP A 622 -19.92 -8.33 13.88
CA ASP A 622 -19.90 -7.08 14.64
C ASP A 622 -19.23 -7.24 16.01
N THR A 623 -18.70 -8.44 16.27
CA THR A 623 -17.96 -8.78 17.47
C THR A 623 -16.49 -8.30 17.39
N PRO A 624 -15.89 -7.81 18.48
CA PRO A 624 -14.50 -7.36 18.50
C PRO A 624 -13.53 -8.48 18.14
N VAL A 625 -12.47 -8.12 17.42
CA VAL A 625 -11.38 -9.06 17.07
C VAL A 625 -10.79 -9.74 18.31
N GLY A 626 -10.63 -8.99 19.42
CA GLY A 626 -10.11 -9.51 20.71
C GLY A 626 -10.95 -10.63 21.36
N THR A 627 -12.16 -10.88 20.86
CA THR A 627 -12.98 -12.03 21.28
C THR A 627 -12.38 -13.33 20.74
N TYR A 628 -11.90 -13.32 19.49
CA TYR A 628 -11.38 -14.49 18.79
C TYR A 628 -9.86 -14.59 18.86
N LEU A 629 -9.16 -13.45 18.90
CA LEU A 629 -7.70 -13.36 18.97
C LEU A 629 -7.30 -12.78 20.34
N PRO A 630 -6.88 -13.61 21.31
CA PRO A 630 -6.56 -13.13 22.66
C PRO A 630 -5.48 -12.07 22.74
N GLN A 631 -4.60 -11.99 21.73
CA GLN A 631 -3.56 -10.97 21.55
C GLN A 631 -4.15 -9.56 21.46
N PHE A 632 -5.40 -9.42 21.01
CA PHE A 632 -6.11 -8.14 20.91
C PHE A 632 -6.93 -7.80 22.16
N ARG A 633 -6.93 -8.63 23.21
CA ARG A 633 -7.67 -8.34 24.44
C ARG A 633 -7.06 -7.12 25.16
N GLY A 634 -7.91 -6.13 25.45
CA GLY A 634 -7.47 -4.90 26.11
C GLY A 634 -6.76 -3.88 25.20
N VAL A 635 -6.54 -4.22 23.93
CA VAL A 635 -6.01 -3.28 22.93
C VAL A 635 -7.06 -2.19 22.68
N LYS A 636 -6.66 -0.93 22.88
CA LYS A 636 -7.52 0.24 22.64
C LYS A 636 -7.23 0.80 21.26
N ASN A 637 -8.21 0.75 20.37
CA ASN A 637 -8.16 1.39 19.04
C ASN A 637 -8.87 2.74 19.07
N SER A 638 -8.68 3.54 18.00
CA SER A 638 -9.44 4.79 17.79
C SER A 638 -10.95 4.58 17.69
N GLU A 639 -11.38 3.43 17.15
CA GLU A 639 -12.76 2.94 17.11
C GLU A 639 -12.78 1.42 17.28
N ARG A 640 -13.93 0.83 17.59
CA ARG A 640 -14.07 -0.61 17.80
C ARG A 640 -13.69 -1.42 16.55
N MET A 641 -12.57 -2.16 16.61
CA MET A 641 -12.18 -3.09 15.54
C MET A 641 -12.99 -4.39 15.63
N THR A 642 -13.84 -4.63 14.64
CA THR A 642 -14.68 -5.83 14.53
C THR A 642 -14.28 -6.69 13.32
N VAL A 643 -14.77 -7.92 13.26
CA VAL A 643 -14.57 -8.79 12.08
C VAL A 643 -15.05 -8.10 10.79
N ARG A 644 -16.17 -7.37 10.84
CA ARG A 644 -16.70 -6.59 9.72
C ARG A 644 -15.72 -5.52 9.25
N THR A 645 -15.06 -4.81 10.18
CA THR A 645 -14.09 -3.78 9.80
C THR A 645 -12.89 -4.36 9.03
N LEU A 646 -12.51 -5.61 9.33
CA LEU A 646 -11.45 -6.31 8.60
C LEU A 646 -11.86 -6.60 7.15
N PHE A 647 -13.06 -7.17 6.96
CA PHE A 647 -13.53 -7.60 5.63
C PHE A 647 -14.09 -6.46 4.77
N THR A 648 -14.34 -5.29 5.36
CA THR A 648 -14.76 -4.06 4.68
C THR A 648 -13.64 -3.06 4.44
N HIS A 649 -12.39 -3.44 4.71
CA HIS A 649 -11.22 -2.57 4.51
C HIS A 649 -11.31 -1.23 5.28
N THR A 650 -11.91 -1.26 6.47
CA THR A 650 -12.07 -0.08 7.33
C THR A 650 -11.27 -0.18 8.63
N ALA A 651 -10.42 -1.19 8.78
CA ALA A 651 -9.58 -1.36 9.97
C ALA A 651 -8.30 -0.50 10.00
N GLY A 652 -8.10 0.42 9.03
CA GLY A 652 -6.94 1.32 8.98
C GLY A 652 -5.61 0.67 8.56
N MET A 653 -5.64 -0.56 8.04
CA MET A 653 -4.46 -1.35 7.65
C MET A 653 -3.99 -1.11 6.22
N TRP A 654 -2.83 -1.67 5.84
CA TRP A 654 -2.17 -1.42 4.55
C TRP A 654 -1.53 -2.69 3.96
N GLY A 655 -1.26 -2.67 2.65
CA GLY A 655 -0.49 -3.71 1.97
C GLY A 655 -1.20 -5.06 1.86
N HIS A 656 -0.48 -6.06 1.32
CA HIS A 656 -0.97 -7.41 1.08
C HIS A 656 0.03 -8.44 1.63
N TRP A 657 0.10 -8.57 2.96
CA TRP A 657 1.06 -9.43 3.64
C TRP A 657 0.51 -9.95 4.98
N GLY A 658 1.13 -11.01 5.53
CA GLY A 658 0.85 -11.52 6.88
C GLY A 658 0.15 -12.88 6.95
N ASP A 659 -0.32 -13.42 5.83
CA ASP A 659 -1.00 -14.73 5.81
C ASP A 659 -0.07 -15.87 6.25
N GLU A 660 1.19 -15.85 5.80
CA GLU A 660 2.21 -16.86 6.05
C GLU A 660 2.96 -16.64 7.39
N GLU A 661 2.86 -15.46 7.98
CA GLU A 661 3.59 -15.10 9.21
C GLU A 661 2.95 -15.78 10.44
N CYS A 662 3.75 -16.54 11.19
CA CYS A 662 3.26 -17.32 12.33
C CYS A 662 2.90 -16.51 13.58
N ASP A 663 3.39 -15.27 13.66
CA ASP A 663 3.23 -14.34 14.79
C ASP A 663 2.46 -13.07 14.40
N PHE A 664 1.77 -13.09 13.26
CA PHE A 664 1.12 -11.93 12.65
C PHE A 664 0.15 -11.22 13.61
N GLU A 665 -0.71 -11.97 14.29
CA GLU A 665 -1.69 -11.41 15.23
C GLU A 665 -1.03 -10.71 16.43
N TYR A 666 0.17 -11.14 16.85
CA TYR A 666 0.94 -10.44 17.89
C TYR A 666 1.48 -9.11 17.35
N ARG A 667 2.13 -9.14 16.19
CA ARG A 667 2.71 -7.95 15.53
C ARG A 667 1.64 -6.88 15.28
N VAL A 668 0.48 -7.29 14.76
CA VAL A 668 -0.59 -6.34 14.47
C VAL A 668 -1.23 -5.79 15.75
N ALA A 669 -1.39 -6.60 16.81
CA ALA A 669 -1.92 -6.12 18.09
C ALA A 669 -1.06 -5.01 18.72
N GLU A 670 0.27 -5.07 18.55
CA GLU A 670 1.22 -4.05 19.02
C GLU A 670 1.02 -2.69 18.33
N TYR A 671 0.70 -2.68 17.04
CA TYR A 671 0.45 -1.47 16.25
C TYR A 671 -1.02 -1.03 16.22
N ALA A 672 -1.93 -1.92 16.56
CA ALA A 672 -3.37 -1.69 16.50
C ALA A 672 -3.85 -0.40 17.18
N PRO A 673 -3.28 0.05 18.33
CA PRO A 673 -3.69 1.32 18.94
C PRO A 673 -3.60 2.55 18.04
N TYR A 674 -2.70 2.52 17.06
CA TYR A 674 -2.43 3.64 16.15
C TYR A 674 -3.17 3.52 14.82
N LEU A 675 -3.97 2.46 14.63
CA LEU A 675 -4.78 2.29 13.44
C LEU A 675 -5.99 3.23 13.44
N ALA A 676 -6.22 3.88 12.31
CA ALA A 676 -7.39 4.71 12.03
C ALA A 676 -8.63 3.84 11.70
N VAL A 677 -9.05 3.02 12.66
CA VAL A 677 -10.20 2.12 12.54
C VAL A 677 -11.48 2.93 12.31
N ALA A 678 -12.31 2.48 11.37
CA ALA A 678 -13.58 3.08 10.98
C ALA A 678 -13.50 4.57 10.58
N LYS A 679 -12.30 5.07 10.18
CA LYS A 679 -12.15 6.46 9.71
C LYS A 679 -12.24 6.59 8.19
N LYS A 680 -11.78 5.59 7.45
CA LYS A 680 -11.85 5.56 5.98
C LYS A 680 -11.87 4.13 5.45
N HIS A 681 -12.37 3.97 4.23
CA HIS A 681 -12.18 2.76 3.44
C HIS A 681 -10.82 2.80 2.74
N ALA A 682 -9.97 1.79 2.98
CA ALA A 682 -8.66 1.65 2.38
C ALA A 682 -8.38 0.19 2.01
N TYR A 683 -8.62 -0.16 0.74
CA TYR A 683 -8.47 -1.51 0.21
C TYR A 683 -7.08 -2.10 0.48
N ASN A 684 -7.03 -3.28 1.11
CA ASN A 684 -5.79 -3.93 1.53
C ASN A 684 -5.96 -5.46 1.73
N GLY A 685 -4.88 -6.21 1.80
CA GLY A 685 -4.87 -7.65 2.13
C GLY A 685 -4.63 -7.94 3.60
N MET A 686 -3.86 -7.09 4.30
CA MET A 686 -3.48 -7.27 5.71
C MET A 686 -4.69 -7.47 6.65
N SER A 687 -5.78 -6.72 6.45
CA SER A 687 -7.02 -6.90 7.21
C SER A 687 -7.62 -8.28 7.01
N LEU A 688 -7.57 -8.82 5.79
CA LEU A 688 -8.04 -10.17 5.51
C LEU A 688 -7.11 -11.23 6.07
N SER A 689 -5.79 -11.01 6.03
CA SER A 689 -4.82 -11.91 6.68
C SER A 689 -5.08 -12.02 8.19
N LEU A 690 -5.49 -10.93 8.85
CA LEU A 690 -5.89 -10.99 10.26
C LEU A 690 -7.23 -11.73 10.44
N GLY A 691 -8.14 -11.57 9.48
CA GLY A 691 -9.35 -12.40 9.37
C GLY A 691 -9.04 -13.89 9.25
N SER A 692 -7.97 -14.27 8.53
CA SER A 692 -7.50 -15.65 8.46
C SER A 692 -7.11 -16.20 9.82
N LYS A 693 -6.44 -15.40 10.65
CA LYS A 693 -6.07 -15.81 12.02
C LYS A 693 -7.30 -16.09 12.87
N ILE A 694 -8.41 -15.38 12.66
CA ILE A 694 -9.70 -15.69 13.30
C ILE A 694 -10.21 -17.06 12.85
N ILE A 695 -10.22 -17.33 11.54
CA ILE A 695 -10.63 -18.64 11.00
C ILE A 695 -9.78 -19.76 11.62
N GLU A 696 -8.47 -19.57 11.72
CA GLU A 696 -7.52 -20.54 12.29
C GLU A 696 -7.75 -20.78 13.79
N HIS A 697 -7.87 -19.71 14.58
CA HIS A 697 -8.13 -19.82 16.01
C HIS A 697 -9.48 -20.44 16.33
N VAL A 698 -10.49 -20.24 15.48
CA VAL A 698 -11.82 -20.82 15.68
C VAL A 698 -11.87 -22.27 15.20
N SER A 699 -11.43 -22.55 13.97
CA SER A 699 -11.56 -23.86 13.33
C SER A 699 -10.50 -24.88 13.75
N GLY A 700 -9.26 -24.43 13.95
CA GLY A 700 -8.11 -25.29 14.24
C GLY A 700 -7.32 -25.70 13.01
N ASP A 701 -7.84 -25.39 11.82
CA ASP A 701 -7.16 -25.62 10.55
C ASP A 701 -6.42 -24.37 10.11
N SER A 702 -5.22 -24.54 9.54
CA SER A 702 -4.61 -23.48 8.75
C SER A 702 -5.52 -23.09 7.59
N LEU A 703 -5.51 -21.82 7.18
CA LEU A 703 -6.39 -21.34 6.11
C LEU A 703 -6.36 -22.22 4.82
N PRO A 704 -5.20 -22.68 4.31
CA PRO A 704 -5.18 -23.59 3.15
C PRO A 704 -5.96 -24.89 3.41
N ARG A 705 -5.76 -25.51 4.58
CA ARG A 705 -6.47 -26.74 4.96
C ARG A 705 -7.97 -26.50 5.11
N PHE A 706 -8.35 -25.36 5.67
CA PHE A 706 -9.75 -24.94 5.76
C PHE A 706 -10.39 -24.80 4.37
N TYR A 707 -9.72 -24.14 3.43
CA TYR A 707 -10.20 -24.04 2.04
C TYR A 707 -10.40 -25.42 1.41
N LYS A 708 -9.40 -26.30 1.53
CA LYS A 708 -9.45 -27.65 0.95
C LYS A 708 -10.61 -28.44 1.52
N ALA A 709 -10.70 -28.53 2.85
CA ALA A 709 -11.66 -29.36 3.55
C ALA A 709 -13.11 -28.85 3.44
N HIS A 710 -13.32 -27.54 3.45
CA HIS A 710 -14.66 -26.95 3.62
C HIS A 710 -15.22 -26.23 2.40
N LEU A 711 -14.39 -25.89 1.40
CA LEU A 711 -14.84 -25.18 0.20
C LEU A 711 -14.50 -25.95 -1.09
N VAL A 712 -13.22 -26.13 -1.37
CA VAL A 712 -12.72 -26.59 -2.68
C VAL A 712 -13.10 -28.04 -2.96
N VAL A 713 -12.77 -28.97 -2.05
CA VAL A 713 -13.11 -30.40 -2.23
C VAL A 713 -14.62 -30.63 -2.19
N PRO A 714 -15.39 -30.08 -1.23
CA PRO A 714 -16.83 -30.31 -1.20
C PRO A 714 -17.59 -29.73 -2.41
N LEU A 715 -17.11 -28.64 -3.02
CA LEU A 715 -17.67 -28.11 -4.27
C LEU A 715 -17.23 -28.88 -5.52
N GLY A 716 -16.22 -29.74 -5.42
CA GLY A 716 -15.66 -30.44 -6.57
C GLY A 716 -14.84 -29.55 -7.50
N MET A 717 -14.23 -28.48 -6.96
CA MET A 717 -13.37 -27.55 -7.71
C MET A 717 -11.99 -28.16 -7.94
N LYS A 718 -11.87 -29.04 -8.93
CA LYS A 718 -10.69 -29.92 -9.13
C LYS A 718 -9.43 -29.19 -9.59
N ASN A 719 -9.57 -28.02 -10.19
CA ASN A 719 -8.48 -27.24 -10.77
C ASN A 719 -8.27 -25.93 -10.01
N THR A 720 -8.58 -25.95 -8.70
CA THR A 720 -8.47 -24.79 -7.81
C THR A 720 -7.46 -25.02 -6.70
N GLN A 721 -6.53 -24.09 -6.56
CA GLN A 721 -5.60 -24.02 -5.43
C GLN A 721 -5.64 -22.64 -4.82
N VAL A 722 -5.64 -22.53 -3.49
CA VAL A 722 -5.67 -21.25 -2.77
C VAL A 722 -5.06 -21.43 -1.39
N THR A 723 -4.12 -20.56 -1.02
CA THR A 723 -3.42 -20.70 0.28
C THR A 723 -3.41 -19.41 1.10
N ASN A 724 -3.82 -18.27 0.52
CA ASN A 724 -3.93 -17.00 1.25
C ASN A 724 -5.33 -16.38 1.19
N SER A 725 -5.48 -15.26 1.90
CA SER A 725 -6.76 -14.59 2.12
C SER A 725 -7.19 -13.66 0.98
N SER A 726 -6.28 -13.29 0.09
CA SER A 726 -6.46 -12.02 -0.62
C SER A 726 -6.01 -11.96 -2.07
N TYR A 727 -5.14 -12.83 -2.56
CA TYR A 727 -4.67 -12.71 -3.95
C TYR A 727 -4.22 -14.00 -4.65
N ASN A 728 -3.93 -15.12 -3.98
CA ASN A 728 -3.20 -16.22 -4.63
C ASN A 728 -4.00 -17.39 -5.18
N ALA A 729 -5.33 -17.31 -5.22
CA ALA A 729 -6.12 -18.39 -5.81
C ALA A 729 -5.74 -18.58 -7.29
N GLU A 730 -5.55 -19.82 -7.69
CA GLU A 730 -5.47 -20.27 -9.08
C GLU A 730 -6.68 -21.14 -9.36
N SER A 731 -7.43 -20.87 -10.43
CA SER A 731 -8.69 -21.56 -10.73
C SER A 731 -9.00 -21.53 -12.24
N THR A 732 -9.99 -22.31 -12.65
CA THR A 732 -10.59 -22.30 -14.00
C THR A 732 -11.91 -21.52 -14.00
N ALA A 733 -12.40 -21.17 -15.20
CA ALA A 733 -13.71 -20.54 -15.35
C ALA A 733 -14.83 -21.46 -14.84
N TRP A 734 -14.75 -22.76 -15.09
CA TRP A 734 -15.71 -23.75 -14.59
C TRP A 734 -15.78 -23.77 -13.07
N ASP A 735 -14.64 -23.93 -12.39
CA ASP A 735 -14.61 -24.00 -10.92
C ASP A 735 -15.14 -22.70 -10.29
N MET A 736 -14.80 -21.54 -10.86
CA MET A 736 -15.34 -20.26 -10.41
C MET A 736 -16.84 -20.12 -10.70
N ALA A 737 -17.36 -20.72 -11.77
CA ALA A 737 -18.79 -20.76 -12.04
C ALA A 737 -19.53 -21.66 -11.03
N VAL A 738 -18.95 -22.80 -10.63
CA VAL A 738 -19.49 -23.65 -9.56
C VAL A 738 -19.54 -22.89 -8.24
N PHE A 739 -18.46 -22.20 -7.88
CA PHE A 739 -18.42 -21.34 -6.70
C PHE A 739 -19.46 -20.21 -6.77
N GLY A 740 -19.58 -19.55 -7.92
CA GLY A 740 -20.59 -18.52 -8.17
C GLY A 740 -22.02 -19.06 -8.07
N GLN A 741 -22.28 -20.27 -8.57
CA GLN A 741 -23.59 -20.92 -8.48
C GLN A 741 -23.94 -21.27 -7.03
N MET A 742 -22.98 -21.70 -6.21
CA MET A 742 -23.19 -21.91 -4.78
C MET A 742 -23.66 -20.64 -4.08
N LEU A 743 -23.04 -19.49 -4.40
CA LEU A 743 -23.43 -18.18 -3.86
C LEU A 743 -24.79 -17.71 -4.39
N LEU A 744 -25.07 -17.96 -5.68
CA LEU A 744 -26.36 -17.64 -6.31
C LEU A 744 -27.51 -18.39 -5.63
N ASN A 745 -27.30 -19.66 -5.30
CA ASN A 745 -28.23 -20.55 -4.59
C ASN A 745 -28.38 -20.25 -3.09
N GLY A 746 -27.87 -19.11 -2.61
CA GLY A 746 -27.94 -18.75 -1.18
C GLY A 746 -27.09 -19.66 -0.29
N GLY A 747 -25.95 -20.16 -0.78
CA GLY A 747 -25.01 -20.95 0.01
C GLY A 747 -25.14 -22.47 -0.13
N ALA A 748 -25.79 -22.99 -1.17
CA ALA A 748 -25.86 -24.44 -1.44
C ALA A 748 -25.52 -24.83 -2.87
N TYR A 749 -25.09 -26.07 -3.02
CA TYR A 749 -24.81 -26.66 -4.32
C TYR A 749 -25.14 -28.16 -4.26
N GLY A 750 -26.17 -28.60 -4.99
CA GLY A 750 -26.68 -29.95 -4.90
C GLY A 750 -27.18 -30.31 -3.50
N ASP A 751 -26.64 -31.39 -2.96
CA ASP A 751 -26.93 -31.94 -1.63
C ASP A 751 -26.15 -31.28 -0.50
N LYS A 752 -25.36 -30.21 -0.78
CA LYS A 752 -24.46 -29.58 0.19
C LYS A 752 -24.90 -28.15 0.53
N ARG A 753 -24.87 -27.82 1.81
CA ARG A 753 -25.16 -26.50 2.38
C ARG A 753 -23.92 -25.95 3.09
N PHE A 754 -23.32 -24.92 2.52
CA PHE A 754 -22.14 -24.25 3.07
C PHE A 754 -22.52 -23.19 4.10
N PHE A 755 -23.59 -22.45 3.83
CA PHE A 755 -24.25 -21.53 4.76
C PHE A 755 -25.68 -21.26 4.30
N SER A 756 -26.51 -20.70 5.18
CA SER A 756 -27.89 -20.33 4.86
C SER A 756 -27.98 -19.12 3.93
N GLU A 757 -29.13 -18.96 3.28
CA GLU A 757 -29.39 -17.79 2.42
C GLU A 757 -29.35 -16.49 3.22
N ALA A 758 -29.86 -16.48 4.46
CA ALA A 758 -29.75 -15.33 5.35
C ALA A 758 -28.29 -14.95 5.63
N THR A 759 -27.40 -15.95 5.77
CA THR A 759 -25.96 -15.71 5.90
C THR A 759 -25.35 -15.19 4.60
N ARG A 760 -25.76 -15.68 3.42
CA ARG A 760 -25.37 -15.12 2.11
C ARG A 760 -25.80 -13.65 2.02
N ASP A 761 -27.01 -13.30 2.43
CA ASP A 761 -27.50 -11.93 2.36
C ASP A 761 -26.71 -10.98 3.28
N ARG A 762 -26.24 -11.45 4.44
CA ARG A 762 -25.31 -10.70 5.32
C ARG A 762 -23.91 -10.50 4.70
N MET A 763 -23.54 -11.31 3.72
CA MET A 763 -22.27 -11.21 2.99
C MET A 763 -22.32 -10.09 1.93
N LEU A 764 -23.51 -9.80 1.40
CA LEU A 764 -23.68 -8.88 0.27
C LEU A 764 -23.24 -7.45 0.60
N PRO A 765 -22.85 -6.66 -0.41
CA PRO A 765 -22.38 -5.31 -0.18
C PRO A 765 -23.48 -4.39 0.34
N VAL A 766 -23.13 -3.59 1.34
CA VAL A 766 -24.00 -2.57 1.93
C VAL A 766 -23.26 -1.24 1.99
N LYS A 767 -24.01 -0.13 2.04
CA LYS A 767 -23.40 1.16 2.37
C LYS A 767 -22.78 1.09 3.75
N LEU A 768 -21.54 1.56 3.87
CA LEU A 768 -20.81 1.53 5.13
C LEU A 768 -21.21 2.68 6.07
N THR A 769 -22.46 3.14 6.06
CA THR A 769 -22.92 4.29 6.86
C THR A 769 -22.76 4.04 8.36
N MET A 770 -22.98 2.80 8.81
CA MET A 770 -22.78 2.40 10.20
C MET A 770 -21.32 2.38 10.65
N ILE A 771 -20.35 2.44 9.71
CA ILE A 771 -18.91 2.44 10.00
C ILE A 771 -18.29 3.81 9.72
N LEU A 772 -18.60 4.42 8.58
CA LEU A 772 -17.97 5.64 8.07
C LEU A 772 -18.88 6.88 8.16
N GLY A 773 -20.11 6.74 8.67
CA GLY A 773 -21.09 7.81 8.81
C GLY A 773 -22.04 7.98 7.60
N GLU A 774 -23.15 8.69 7.82
CA GLU A 774 -24.27 8.85 6.86
C GLU A 774 -23.87 9.45 5.50
N GLY A 775 -22.81 10.26 5.45
CA GLY A 775 -22.34 10.90 4.21
C GLY A 775 -21.59 9.97 3.24
N THR A 776 -21.28 8.74 3.65
CA THR A 776 -20.47 7.84 2.82
C THR A 776 -21.22 7.33 1.59
N LYS A 777 -20.50 7.25 0.46
CA LYS A 777 -20.96 6.57 -0.76
C LYS A 777 -20.33 5.19 -0.93
N THR A 778 -19.45 4.79 -0.01
CA THR A 778 -18.74 3.52 -0.10
C THR A 778 -19.67 2.37 0.23
N GLU A 779 -19.74 1.41 -0.68
CA GLU A 779 -20.43 0.15 -0.51
C GLU A 779 -19.42 -1.00 -0.54
N TRP A 780 -19.52 -1.91 0.42
CA TRP A 780 -18.63 -3.06 0.48
C TRP A 780 -19.29 -4.22 1.24
N GLY A 781 -19.05 -5.45 0.79
CA GLY A 781 -19.55 -6.67 1.41
C GLY A 781 -18.43 -7.50 2.02
N ILE A 782 -18.73 -8.71 2.49
CA ILE A 782 -17.70 -9.60 3.03
C ILE A 782 -16.97 -10.27 1.86
N GLY A 783 -15.86 -9.65 1.43
CA GLY A 783 -15.05 -10.11 0.30
C GLY A 783 -15.66 -9.84 -1.09
N CYS A 784 -16.72 -9.02 -1.17
CA CYS A 784 -17.46 -8.78 -2.41
C CYS A 784 -17.86 -7.31 -2.59
N VAL A 785 -18.11 -6.92 -3.84
CA VAL A 785 -18.61 -5.59 -4.22
C VAL A 785 -19.77 -5.73 -5.19
N TRP A 786 -20.60 -4.67 -5.26
CA TRP A 786 -21.60 -4.56 -6.32
C TRP A 786 -20.89 -4.35 -7.65
N MET A 787 -21.40 -5.04 -8.67
CA MET A 787 -21.01 -4.88 -10.07
C MET A 787 -22.12 -4.13 -10.82
N SER A 788 -22.79 -3.20 -10.13
CA SER A 788 -23.98 -2.52 -10.63
C SER A 788 -23.71 -1.61 -11.83
N GLN A 789 -22.44 -1.26 -12.08
CA GLN A 789 -21.96 -0.60 -13.31
C GLN A 789 -22.07 -1.48 -14.57
N ASP A 790 -22.23 -2.79 -14.42
CA ASP A 790 -22.39 -3.70 -15.55
C ASP A 790 -23.82 -3.65 -16.11
N VAL A 791 -24.04 -4.34 -17.23
CA VAL A 791 -25.31 -4.39 -17.97
C VAL A 791 -26.38 -5.31 -17.36
N PHE A 792 -26.03 -6.03 -16.29
CA PHE A 792 -26.88 -7.05 -15.66
C PHE A 792 -27.82 -6.44 -14.60
N GLY A 793 -28.41 -7.28 -13.73
CA GLY A 793 -29.31 -6.86 -12.66
C GLY A 793 -28.65 -5.98 -11.61
N GLN A 794 -29.47 -5.20 -10.88
CA GLN A 794 -28.99 -4.32 -9.79
C GLN A 794 -28.33 -5.12 -8.67
N ARG A 795 -28.78 -6.35 -8.44
CA ARG A 795 -28.20 -7.28 -7.46
C ARG A 795 -27.15 -8.20 -8.07
N THR A 796 -26.30 -7.66 -8.95
CA THR A 796 -25.11 -8.34 -9.46
C THR A 796 -23.91 -8.03 -8.59
N PHE A 797 -23.27 -9.04 -8.02
CA PHE A 797 -22.08 -8.89 -7.18
C PHE A 797 -20.94 -9.79 -7.67
N GLY A 798 -19.74 -9.51 -7.16
CA GLY A 798 -18.52 -10.25 -7.47
C GLY A 798 -17.31 -9.60 -6.82
N HIS A 799 -16.15 -9.72 -7.46
CA HIS A 799 -14.97 -8.92 -7.11
C HIS A 799 -14.12 -8.61 -8.36
N GLY A 800 -13.38 -7.50 -8.34
CA GLY A 800 -12.37 -7.19 -9.37
C GLY A 800 -11.11 -8.05 -9.20
N SER A 801 -10.29 -8.13 -10.26
CA SER A 801 -9.05 -8.91 -10.27
C SER A 801 -7.94 -8.19 -11.02
N ALA A 802 -6.74 -8.14 -10.45
CA ALA A 802 -5.55 -7.62 -11.13
C ALA A 802 -5.15 -8.49 -12.34
N ALA A 803 -5.49 -9.78 -12.34
CA ALA A 803 -5.31 -10.66 -13.47
C ALA A 803 -6.37 -10.44 -14.58
N SER A 804 -7.30 -9.50 -14.38
CA SER A 804 -8.47 -9.27 -15.24
C SER A 804 -9.41 -10.48 -15.37
N ALA A 805 -9.29 -11.46 -14.47
CA ALA A 805 -10.31 -12.48 -14.28
C ALA A 805 -11.60 -11.85 -13.73
N THR A 806 -12.76 -12.34 -14.16
CA THR A 806 -14.05 -11.81 -13.71
C THR A 806 -14.96 -12.92 -13.23
N LEU A 807 -15.74 -12.60 -12.20
CA LEU A 807 -16.88 -13.39 -11.75
C LEU A 807 -18.03 -12.43 -11.50
N ARG A 808 -19.17 -12.71 -12.10
CA ARG A 808 -20.44 -11.99 -11.94
C ARG A 808 -21.49 -12.98 -11.49
N ILE A 809 -22.15 -12.65 -10.38
CA ILE A 809 -23.23 -13.44 -9.81
C ILE A 809 -24.43 -12.50 -9.73
N ASP A 810 -25.40 -12.70 -10.62
CA ASP A 810 -26.59 -11.87 -10.74
C ASP A 810 -27.80 -12.59 -10.15
N LEU A 811 -28.23 -12.10 -8.97
CA LEU A 811 -29.37 -12.64 -8.23
C LEU A 811 -30.71 -12.39 -8.95
N ASP A 812 -30.81 -11.30 -9.73
CA ASP A 812 -32.06 -10.91 -10.39
C ASP A 812 -32.37 -11.78 -11.60
N ASN A 813 -31.32 -12.21 -12.30
CA ASN A 813 -31.44 -12.96 -13.55
C ASN A 813 -31.01 -14.44 -13.44
N GLN A 814 -30.63 -14.89 -12.23
CA GLN A 814 -30.16 -16.26 -11.98
C GLN A 814 -28.98 -16.64 -12.88
N LEU A 815 -28.02 -15.71 -13.02
CA LEU A 815 -26.93 -15.76 -13.98
C LEU A 815 -25.58 -15.77 -13.25
N VAL A 816 -24.67 -16.62 -13.73
CA VAL A 816 -23.26 -16.62 -13.35
C VAL A 816 -22.43 -16.48 -14.62
N VAL A 817 -21.53 -15.50 -14.64
CA VAL A 817 -20.55 -15.32 -15.72
C VAL A 817 -19.16 -15.31 -15.11
N SER A 818 -18.32 -16.26 -15.51
CA SER A 818 -16.92 -16.32 -15.10
C SER A 818 -15.99 -16.25 -16.32
N MET A 819 -14.89 -15.53 -16.16
CA MET A 819 -13.83 -15.45 -17.16
C MET A 819 -12.47 -15.50 -16.48
N THR A 820 -11.59 -16.38 -16.93
CA THR A 820 -10.24 -16.54 -16.38
C THR A 820 -9.16 -16.22 -17.40
N ARG A 821 -8.16 -15.46 -16.97
CA ARG A 821 -7.02 -14.98 -17.77
C ARG A 821 -5.89 -14.51 -16.85
N ARG A 822 -4.68 -14.26 -17.37
CA ARG A 822 -3.51 -13.82 -16.58
C ARG A 822 -3.33 -12.30 -16.54
N THR A 823 -3.80 -11.59 -17.56
CA THR A 823 -3.66 -10.13 -17.68
C THR A 823 -4.81 -9.53 -18.49
N ALA A 824 -4.91 -8.20 -18.50
CA ALA A 824 -5.85 -7.46 -19.34
C ALA A 824 -5.63 -7.74 -20.84
N GLY A 825 -4.40 -7.90 -21.32
CA GLY A 825 -4.12 -8.05 -22.76
C GLY A 825 -4.68 -6.92 -23.62
N LYS A 826 -4.52 -7.03 -24.94
CA LYS A 826 -5.03 -6.02 -25.88
C LYS A 826 -6.56 -6.01 -25.92
N ASN A 827 -7.11 -4.80 -26.07
CA ASN A 827 -8.54 -4.55 -26.33
C ASN A 827 -9.54 -5.07 -25.27
N PHE A 828 -9.12 -5.39 -24.04
CA PHE A 828 -10.04 -5.82 -22.96
C PHE A 828 -11.19 -4.84 -22.71
N ASN A 829 -10.89 -3.56 -22.58
CA ASN A 829 -11.89 -2.51 -22.28
C ASN A 829 -12.91 -2.33 -23.42
N LYS A 830 -12.62 -2.84 -24.62
CA LYS A 830 -13.54 -2.88 -25.75
C LYS A 830 -14.41 -4.13 -25.71
N TYR A 831 -13.80 -5.31 -25.63
CA TYR A 831 -14.52 -6.57 -25.80
C TYR A 831 -15.17 -7.12 -24.54
N HIS A 832 -14.63 -6.88 -23.35
CA HIS A 832 -15.24 -7.38 -22.13
C HIS A 832 -16.63 -6.78 -21.90
N PRO A 833 -16.86 -5.45 -22.02
CA PRO A 833 -18.21 -4.89 -21.98
C PRO A 833 -19.12 -5.39 -23.11
N GLU A 834 -18.59 -5.56 -24.32
CA GLU A 834 -19.34 -6.11 -25.47
C GLU A 834 -19.82 -7.54 -25.18
N PHE A 835 -18.94 -8.40 -24.64
CA PHE A 835 -19.26 -9.75 -24.21
C PHE A 835 -20.38 -9.77 -23.16
N LEU A 836 -20.26 -8.99 -22.09
CA LEU A 836 -21.30 -8.94 -21.06
C LEU A 836 -22.64 -8.44 -21.64
N LYS A 837 -22.59 -7.44 -22.52
CA LYS A 837 -23.79 -6.94 -23.24
C LYS A 837 -24.42 -8.02 -24.10
N THR A 838 -23.64 -8.78 -24.86
CA THR A 838 -24.16 -9.87 -25.69
C THR A 838 -24.82 -10.96 -24.84
N VAL A 839 -24.24 -11.31 -23.69
CA VAL A 839 -24.89 -12.23 -22.74
C VAL A 839 -26.26 -11.67 -22.30
N ALA A 840 -26.31 -10.39 -21.93
CA ALA A 840 -27.54 -9.74 -21.47
C ALA A 840 -28.63 -9.66 -22.56
N ASP A 841 -28.24 -9.29 -23.79
CA ASP A 841 -29.15 -9.17 -24.95
C ASP A 841 -29.78 -10.52 -25.34
N CYS A 842 -29.13 -11.65 -24.99
CA CYS A 842 -29.62 -12.99 -25.30
C CYS A 842 -30.52 -13.59 -24.22
N MET A 843 -30.77 -12.89 -23.10
CA MET A 843 -31.69 -13.36 -22.05
C MET A 843 -33.15 -13.14 -22.45
N ILE A 844 -33.97 -14.19 -22.39
CA ILE A 844 -35.44 -14.09 -22.51
C ILE A 844 -36.01 -13.60 -21.17
N ALA A 845 -36.88 -12.59 -21.24
CA ALA A 845 -37.56 -11.94 -20.12
C ALA A 845 -36.61 -11.50 -18.96
N PRO A 846 -35.62 -10.63 -19.23
CA PRO A 846 -34.76 -10.14 -18.18
C PRO A 846 -35.56 -9.22 -17.25
N LYS A 847 -35.55 -9.49 -15.95
CA LYS A 847 -36.49 -8.83 -15.04
C LYS A 847 -36.12 -7.37 -14.77
N ASN A 848 -34.85 -6.95 -14.93
CA ASN A 848 -34.38 -5.59 -14.61
C ASN A 848 -33.00 -5.24 -15.26
N LEU A 849 -32.91 -5.07 -16.59
CA LEU A 849 -31.64 -4.62 -17.22
C LEU A 849 -31.37 -3.13 -16.94
N ARG A 850 -30.10 -2.78 -16.69
CA ARG A 850 -29.64 -1.39 -16.72
C ARG A 850 -29.36 -0.97 -18.18
N PRO A 851 -29.76 0.23 -18.63
CA PRO A 851 -29.32 0.73 -19.93
C PRO A 851 -27.78 0.82 -19.95
N PRO A 852 -27.13 0.55 -21.11
CA PRO A 852 -25.67 0.58 -21.22
C PRO A 852 -25.13 1.95 -20.76
N PRO A 853 -23.94 1.99 -20.11
CA PRO A 853 -23.34 3.26 -19.71
C PRO A 853 -23.15 4.16 -20.94
N PRO A 854 -23.33 5.49 -20.80
CA PRO A 854 -23.05 6.41 -21.90
C PRO A 854 -21.60 6.24 -22.34
N LYS A 855 -21.37 6.17 -23.66
CA LYS A 855 -20.01 6.13 -24.22
C LYS A 855 -19.25 7.40 -23.75
N PRO A 856 -17.95 7.28 -23.40
CA PRO A 856 -17.15 8.42 -22.97
C PRO A 856 -17.09 9.54 -24.00
#